data_AF-A0A7J4DR34-F1
#
_entry.id   AF-A0A7J4DR34-F1
#
_cell.length_a   1.000
_cell.length_b   1.000
_cell.length_c   1.000
_cell.angle_alpha   90.00
_cell.angle_beta   90.00
_cell.angle_gamma   90.00
#
_symmetry.space_group_name_H-M   'P 1'
#
loop_
_entity.id
_entity.type
_entity.pdbx_description
1 polymer ?
#
loop_
_entity_poly.entity_id
_entity_poly.type
_entity_poly.pdbx_seq_one_letter_code
_entity_poly.pdbx_strand_id
1 'polypeptide(L)'
;KNFVILLIFILISNPVFLPQISSNSNVTGNGITIAIIDTGIDYNHPDLGGGFGDGRTVIGGYDFIDNDSDPMDELGHGTHIAGIIINIAPNSKLLAYRVVDYNGLVKSSDVIRAMDLAISDGADVINLSLGSMSESNELRKSIKQLTNSGIIIVTAVGNSGPIVGSIGDPAKYEDVISVGSQYTDEVNSTLAIINIDSIEEDLIGLPMIDSVPLTDNLNAELKFVNYARDEDLIGIDLSGKIAVAKRRGAEPGDIVYFSQKESNVAKNGALGLIIINTMPGIIKGRLLHPGMAIDYKPSIPTLLITQEDGEKILKYIEESNSPITMSFRNDNLTNFVSLFSSRGPVSSFYAKPDLVSFGEQVNSTWLDNSYKFQNGTSFSAPQVTGTVALLLELHGDLNKDQILGILGPSASPLTNSYNLYLPSTLQGSGSLNIDKALQSPLSIHQSQLSFNLGNQQPTNSQLITLESLVSDSLEISLDHNLQNKDIEIIFNSSTFVLNGKESVVVELNNNLLKSIQESYFDEFRLLIKTNYSNTVFTIPISTYFYTISLDIENNSESHIVRILGIENYDQALLRIYNTDNAEVDEQTFSFNEEILLNLSPGTYWINAIVSSNDNFEFGGIEYIVHPNSNLSTLDSNYDSSTWIYVIITLVSIMILIYYTRKSSL
;
A
#
# COMPACT_ATOMS: atom_id res chain seq x y z
N LYS A 1 0.77 -47.54 -35.83
CA LYS A 1 1.11 -47.73 -34.39
C LYS A 1 2.14 -46.73 -33.83
N ASN A 2 2.83 -45.93 -34.65
CA ASN A 2 3.75 -44.87 -34.17
C ASN A 2 3.24 -43.44 -34.35
N PHE A 3 1.94 -43.25 -34.63
CA PHE A 3 1.33 -41.91 -34.81
C PHE A 3 0.40 -41.51 -33.66
N VAL A 4 0.06 -42.46 -32.76
CA VAL A 4 -0.85 -42.24 -31.62
C VAL A 4 -0.08 -41.89 -30.34
N ILE A 5 1.20 -42.24 -30.26
CA ILE A 5 2.05 -41.93 -29.09
C ILE A 5 2.54 -40.48 -29.11
N LEU A 6 2.65 -39.86 -30.29
CA LEU A 6 3.06 -38.45 -30.41
C LEU A 6 1.92 -37.47 -30.04
N LEU A 7 0.65 -37.88 -30.17
CA LEU A 7 -0.49 -37.03 -29.82
C LEU A 7 -0.79 -37.02 -28.31
N ILE A 8 -0.36 -38.05 -27.57
CA ILE A 8 -0.56 -38.13 -26.12
C ILE A 8 0.52 -37.34 -25.35
N PHE A 9 1.70 -37.11 -25.95
CA PHE A 9 2.73 -36.23 -25.36
C PHE A 9 2.48 -34.74 -25.58
N ILE A 10 1.54 -34.36 -26.46
CA ILE A 10 1.19 -32.95 -26.75
C ILE A 10 -0.06 -32.51 -25.95
N LEU A 11 -0.68 -33.40 -25.16
CA LEU A 11 -1.87 -33.11 -24.34
C LEU A 11 -1.62 -33.17 -22.81
N ILE A 12 -0.36 -33.23 -22.36
CA ILE A 12 0.05 -33.10 -20.94
C ILE A 12 1.02 -31.93 -20.73
N SER A 13 1.00 -30.97 -21.64
CA SER A 13 1.67 -29.69 -21.47
C SER A 13 0.64 -28.62 -21.76
N ASN A 14 -0.21 -28.34 -20.77
CA ASN A 14 -0.73 -26.98 -20.68
C ASN A 14 0.52 -26.11 -20.61
N PRO A 15 0.77 -25.20 -21.58
CA PRO A 15 1.82 -24.23 -21.39
C PRO A 15 1.43 -23.44 -20.14
N VAL A 16 2.18 -23.66 -19.07
CA VAL A 16 2.21 -22.74 -17.95
C VAL A 16 2.66 -21.43 -18.59
N PHE A 17 1.75 -20.48 -18.70
CA PHE A 17 2.12 -19.11 -18.99
C PHE A 17 2.80 -18.59 -17.72
N LEU A 18 4.11 -18.77 -17.71
CA LEU A 18 5.01 -18.18 -16.74
C LEU A 18 5.27 -16.74 -17.22
N PRO A 19 5.07 -15.71 -16.39
CA PRO A 19 5.70 -14.43 -16.67
C PRO A 19 7.20 -14.71 -16.85
N GLN A 20 7.71 -14.45 -18.06
CA GLN A 20 9.14 -14.52 -18.33
C GLN A 20 9.83 -13.42 -17.50
N ILE A 21 10.41 -13.79 -16.37
CA ILE A 21 11.40 -12.96 -15.67
C ILE A 21 12.60 -12.84 -16.62
N SER A 22 12.88 -11.62 -17.08
CA SER A 22 13.96 -11.35 -18.00
C SER A 22 15.29 -11.34 -17.22
N SER A 23 15.87 -12.53 -17.12
CA SER A 23 17.28 -12.85 -16.88
C SER A 23 18.20 -11.71 -16.40
N ASN A 24 18.36 -11.59 -15.09
CA ASN A 24 19.70 -11.58 -14.52
C ASN A 24 20.00 -13.04 -14.14
N SER A 25 20.65 -13.78 -15.05
CA SER A 25 20.66 -15.25 -15.10
C SER A 25 21.33 -15.98 -13.91
N ASN A 26 21.71 -15.27 -12.85
CA ASN A 26 22.56 -15.79 -11.77
C ASN A 26 21.97 -15.63 -10.36
N VAL A 27 20.80 -15.01 -10.17
CA VAL A 27 20.17 -14.83 -8.84
C VAL A 27 18.88 -15.63 -8.79
N THR A 28 18.71 -16.45 -7.74
CA THR A 28 17.65 -17.46 -7.64
C THR A 28 17.03 -17.58 -6.23
N GLY A 29 17.44 -16.74 -5.29
CA GLY A 29 17.12 -16.86 -3.86
C GLY A 29 18.05 -17.83 -3.13
N ASN A 30 19.17 -18.22 -3.74
CA ASN A 30 20.04 -19.24 -3.17
C ASN A 30 20.67 -18.74 -1.86
N GLY A 31 20.56 -19.56 -0.81
CA GLY A 31 21.06 -19.23 0.53
C GLY A 31 20.10 -18.43 1.39
N ILE A 32 18.91 -18.07 0.88
CA ILE A 32 17.90 -17.33 1.62
C ILE A 32 16.81 -18.27 2.12
N THR A 33 16.43 -18.11 3.39
CA THR A 33 15.36 -18.85 4.05
C THR A 33 14.16 -17.93 4.31
N ILE A 34 12.99 -18.35 3.85
CA ILE A 34 11.75 -17.58 3.93
C ILE A 34 10.75 -18.32 4.80
N ALA A 35 10.25 -17.68 5.84
CA ALA A 35 9.15 -18.20 6.64
C ALA A 35 7.80 -17.78 6.07
N ILE A 36 6.89 -18.73 5.93
CA ILE A 36 5.50 -18.51 5.54
C ILE A 36 4.62 -18.81 6.75
N ILE A 37 4.03 -17.75 7.32
CA ILE A 37 3.11 -17.85 8.45
C ILE A 37 1.69 -17.75 7.89
N ASP A 38 1.02 -18.90 7.73
CA ASP A 38 -0.24 -19.02 7.00
C ASP A 38 -1.04 -20.29 7.44
N THR A 39 -1.72 -20.94 6.51
CA THR A 39 -2.54 -22.16 6.66
C THR A 39 -1.73 -23.46 6.65
N GLY A 40 -0.40 -23.39 6.49
CA GLY A 40 0.50 -24.52 6.30
C GLY A 40 1.10 -24.55 4.89
N ILE A 41 1.87 -25.60 4.57
CA ILE A 41 2.32 -25.88 3.19
C ILE A 41 2.11 -27.37 2.87
N ASP A 42 1.45 -27.69 1.76
CA ASP A 42 1.50 -29.03 1.16
C ASP A 42 2.87 -29.24 0.53
N TYR A 43 3.83 -29.60 1.38
CA TYR A 43 5.21 -29.85 1.01
C TYR A 43 5.37 -31.08 0.11
N ASN A 44 4.34 -31.91 -0.07
CA ASN A 44 4.38 -33.04 -1.00
C ASN A 44 4.17 -32.61 -2.45
N HIS A 45 3.73 -31.36 -2.69
CA HIS A 45 3.61 -30.82 -4.03
C HIS A 45 4.97 -30.87 -4.77
N PRO A 46 5.04 -31.43 -6.00
CA PRO A 46 6.29 -31.57 -6.76
C PRO A 46 7.08 -30.28 -6.92
N ASP A 47 6.39 -29.18 -7.22
CA ASP A 47 6.99 -27.85 -7.38
C ASP A 47 7.46 -27.23 -6.05
N LEU A 48 7.07 -27.80 -4.91
CA LEU A 48 7.52 -27.39 -3.57
C LEU A 48 8.54 -28.39 -2.97
N GLY A 49 9.20 -29.17 -3.82
CA GLY A 49 10.29 -30.08 -3.45
C GLY A 49 9.85 -31.51 -3.12
N GLY A 50 8.55 -31.80 -3.13
CA GLY A 50 8.00 -33.16 -3.00
C GLY A 50 8.43 -33.88 -1.71
N GLY A 51 8.47 -33.15 -0.60
CA GLY A 51 8.75 -33.66 0.74
C GLY A 51 9.14 -32.57 1.74
N PHE A 52 9.21 -32.94 3.02
CA PHE A 52 9.54 -32.07 4.15
C PHE A 52 10.91 -32.44 4.77
N GLY A 53 11.64 -31.41 5.23
CA GLY A 53 12.87 -31.57 6.03
C GLY A 53 14.17 -31.33 5.26
N ASP A 54 15.29 -31.73 5.88
CA ASP A 54 16.64 -31.48 5.37
C ASP A 54 16.82 -31.89 3.89
N GLY A 55 17.38 -30.97 3.10
CA GLY A 55 17.63 -31.17 1.67
C GLY A 55 16.41 -30.96 0.76
N ARG A 56 15.25 -30.61 1.31
CA ARG A 56 14.04 -30.23 0.55
C ARG A 56 13.94 -28.71 0.35
N THR A 57 12.89 -28.28 -0.34
CA THR A 57 12.54 -26.86 -0.46
C THR A 57 11.89 -26.37 0.83
N VAL A 58 10.91 -27.12 1.36
CA VAL A 58 10.35 -26.90 2.71
C VAL A 58 11.21 -27.64 3.72
N ILE A 59 12.03 -26.90 4.47
CA ILE A 59 13.08 -27.47 5.32
C ILE A 59 12.65 -27.69 6.77
N GLY A 60 11.58 -27.04 7.21
CA GLY A 60 11.12 -27.09 8.59
C GLY A 60 9.83 -26.31 8.79
N GLY A 61 9.36 -26.25 10.03
CA GLY A 61 8.11 -25.60 10.36
C GLY A 61 7.40 -26.18 11.58
N TYR A 62 6.27 -25.58 11.94
CA TYR A 62 5.47 -25.97 13.09
C TYR A 62 3.98 -25.65 12.90
N ASP A 63 3.12 -26.48 13.50
CA ASP A 63 1.68 -26.27 13.53
C ASP A 63 1.21 -25.77 14.90
N PHE A 64 0.79 -24.49 14.96
CA PHE A 64 0.28 -23.88 16.18
C PHE A 64 -1.20 -24.20 16.46
N ILE A 65 -1.92 -24.75 15.50
CA ILE A 65 -3.32 -25.15 15.63
C ILE A 65 -3.41 -26.51 16.33
N ASP A 66 -2.74 -27.51 15.78
CA ASP A 66 -2.74 -28.86 16.34
C ASP A 66 -1.60 -29.11 17.34
N ASN A 67 -0.68 -28.15 17.46
CA ASN A 67 0.47 -28.16 18.38
C ASN A 67 1.42 -29.35 18.14
N ASP A 68 1.80 -29.55 16.89
CA ASP A 68 2.81 -30.54 16.49
C ASP A 68 3.79 -29.97 15.45
N SER A 69 4.71 -30.82 14.98
CA SER A 69 5.75 -30.46 14.03
C SER A 69 5.37 -30.72 12.57
N ASP A 70 4.08 -30.90 12.25
CA ASP A 70 3.60 -31.17 10.89
C ASP A 70 2.76 -29.99 10.37
N PRO A 71 3.38 -28.98 9.71
CA PRO A 71 2.70 -27.79 9.21
C PRO A 71 1.97 -28.04 7.88
N MET A 72 1.38 -29.23 7.71
CA MET A 72 0.67 -29.62 6.50
C MET A 72 -0.49 -28.65 6.22
N ASP A 73 -0.62 -28.22 4.97
CA ASP A 73 -1.73 -27.38 4.55
C ASP A 73 -2.97 -28.23 4.24
N GLU A 74 -4.08 -27.90 4.89
CA GLU A 74 -5.40 -28.51 4.62
C GLU A 74 -6.37 -27.55 3.91
N LEU A 75 -6.00 -26.28 3.73
CA LEU A 75 -6.85 -25.22 3.18
C LEU A 75 -6.38 -24.72 1.81
N GLY A 76 -5.09 -24.85 1.51
CA GLY A 76 -4.44 -24.58 0.23
C GLY A 76 -3.87 -23.16 0.07
N HIS A 77 -4.17 -22.23 0.97
CA HIS A 77 -3.77 -20.83 0.83
C HIS A 77 -2.25 -20.64 0.99
N GLY A 78 -1.65 -21.29 2.00
CA GLY A 78 -0.21 -21.21 2.26
C GLY A 78 0.59 -21.99 1.22
N THR A 79 0.05 -23.11 0.73
CA THR A 79 0.59 -23.82 -0.44
C THR A 79 0.64 -22.92 -1.67
N HIS A 80 -0.39 -22.12 -1.92
CA HIS A 80 -0.44 -21.18 -3.05
C HIS A 80 0.61 -20.08 -2.94
N ILE A 81 0.75 -19.50 -1.75
CA ILE A 81 1.79 -18.51 -1.42
C ILE A 81 3.20 -19.08 -1.62
N ALA A 82 3.45 -20.31 -1.16
CA ALA A 82 4.73 -20.99 -1.31
C ALA A 82 5.12 -21.13 -2.79
N GLY A 83 4.16 -21.50 -3.65
CA GLY A 83 4.40 -21.61 -5.09
C GLY A 83 4.76 -20.29 -5.76
N ILE A 84 4.15 -19.17 -5.33
CA ILE A 84 4.48 -17.84 -5.87
C ILE A 84 5.91 -17.46 -5.50
N ILE A 85 6.31 -17.69 -4.24
CA ILE A 85 7.66 -17.39 -3.77
C ILE A 85 8.69 -18.22 -4.55
N ILE A 86 8.48 -19.53 -4.68
CA ILE A 86 9.41 -20.43 -5.40
C ILE A 86 9.43 -20.15 -6.90
N ASN A 87 8.35 -19.60 -7.48
CA ASN A 87 8.37 -19.18 -8.88
C ASN A 87 9.36 -18.03 -9.13
N ILE A 88 9.49 -17.10 -8.18
CA ILE A 88 10.38 -15.93 -8.29
C ILE A 88 11.79 -16.23 -7.76
N ALA A 89 11.87 -16.93 -6.63
CA ALA A 89 13.11 -17.28 -5.94
C ALA A 89 13.23 -18.81 -5.80
N PRO A 90 13.51 -19.54 -6.90
CA PRO A 90 13.40 -20.99 -6.97
C PRO A 90 14.35 -21.79 -6.07
N ASN A 91 15.46 -21.18 -5.64
CA ASN A 91 16.46 -21.83 -4.79
C ASN A 91 16.37 -21.40 -3.32
N SER A 92 15.40 -20.55 -2.96
CA SER A 92 15.11 -20.24 -1.56
C SER A 92 14.64 -21.47 -0.79
N LYS A 93 14.91 -21.49 0.51
CA LYS A 93 14.35 -22.47 1.45
C LYS A 93 13.11 -21.90 2.13
N LEU A 94 12.15 -22.77 2.43
CA LEU A 94 10.90 -22.39 3.07
C LEU A 94 10.78 -23.00 4.47
N LEU A 95 10.31 -22.19 5.41
CA LEU A 95 9.81 -22.63 6.72
C LEU A 95 8.29 -22.45 6.75
N ALA A 96 7.56 -23.49 7.13
CA ALA A 96 6.10 -23.51 7.12
C ALA A 96 5.53 -23.36 8.54
N TYR A 97 4.78 -22.29 8.82
CA TYR A 97 4.14 -22.09 10.12
C TYR A 97 2.63 -21.98 9.96
N ARG A 98 1.91 -23.01 10.43
CA ARG A 98 0.44 -23.05 10.39
C ARG A 98 -0.12 -22.35 11.62
N VAL A 99 -0.82 -21.23 11.40
CA VAL A 99 -1.44 -20.39 12.45
C VAL A 99 -2.92 -20.08 12.19
N VAL A 100 -3.44 -20.55 11.06
CA VAL A 100 -4.83 -20.36 10.65
C VAL A 100 -5.62 -21.63 10.97
N ASP A 101 -6.67 -21.49 11.77
CA ASP A 101 -7.53 -22.62 12.14
C ASP A 101 -8.46 -23.05 11.00
N TYR A 102 -9.18 -24.15 11.22
CA TYR A 102 -10.15 -24.70 10.26
C TYR A 102 -11.32 -23.77 9.88
N ASN A 103 -11.54 -22.69 10.63
CA ASN A 103 -12.55 -21.67 10.34
C ASN A 103 -11.96 -20.42 9.66
N GLY A 104 -10.65 -20.41 9.38
CA GLY A 104 -9.95 -19.24 8.83
C GLY A 104 -9.63 -18.17 9.87
N LEU A 105 -9.68 -18.49 11.16
CA LEU A 105 -9.37 -17.57 12.25
C LEU A 105 -7.89 -17.63 12.63
N VAL A 106 -7.35 -16.49 13.02
CA VAL A 106 -5.95 -16.31 13.40
C VAL A 106 -5.89 -15.58 14.73
N LYS A 107 -5.04 -16.07 15.65
CA LYS A 107 -4.75 -15.38 16.91
C LYS A 107 -3.42 -14.64 16.80
N SER A 108 -3.39 -13.38 17.23
CA SER A 108 -2.15 -12.59 17.29
C SER A 108 -1.06 -13.29 18.10
N SER A 109 -1.43 -14.00 19.18
CA SER A 109 -0.49 -14.78 20.00
C SER A 109 0.20 -15.91 19.22
N ASP A 110 -0.48 -16.52 18.26
CA ASP A 110 0.06 -17.63 17.47
C ASP A 110 0.97 -17.08 16.38
N VAL A 111 0.61 -15.93 15.79
CA VAL A 111 1.47 -15.18 14.87
C VAL A 111 2.77 -14.73 15.55
N ILE A 112 2.70 -14.15 16.75
CA ILE A 112 3.89 -13.72 17.51
C ILE A 112 4.82 -14.92 17.76
N ARG A 113 4.28 -16.03 18.28
CA ARG A 113 5.08 -17.24 18.54
C ARG A 113 5.67 -17.84 17.26
N ALA A 114 4.94 -17.79 16.15
CA ALA A 114 5.42 -18.26 14.85
C ALA A 114 6.57 -17.38 14.32
N MET A 115 6.49 -16.06 14.48
CA MET A 115 7.59 -15.17 14.09
C MET A 115 8.84 -15.41 14.94
N ASP A 116 8.69 -15.55 16.27
CA ASP A 116 9.81 -15.86 17.16
C ASP A 116 10.50 -17.18 16.79
N LEU A 117 9.70 -18.22 16.49
CA LEU A 117 10.22 -19.52 16.08
C LEU A 117 10.87 -19.47 14.69
N ALA A 118 10.25 -18.77 13.73
CA ALA A 118 10.81 -18.54 12.39
C ALA A 118 12.23 -17.98 12.44
N ILE A 119 12.47 -17.03 13.32
CA ILE A 119 13.79 -16.39 13.49
C ILE A 119 14.77 -17.35 14.14
N SER A 120 14.33 -18.08 15.18
CA SER A 120 15.15 -19.12 15.81
C SER A 120 15.55 -20.22 14.81
N ASP A 121 14.68 -20.52 13.85
CA ASP A 121 14.90 -21.50 12.79
C ASP A 121 15.68 -20.92 11.58
N GLY A 122 16.10 -19.65 11.65
CA GLY A 122 16.99 -19.02 10.68
C GLY A 122 16.30 -18.39 9.48
N ALA A 123 15.06 -17.91 9.62
CA ALA A 123 14.41 -17.12 8.57
C ALA A 123 15.10 -15.76 8.37
N ASP A 124 15.36 -15.41 7.11
CA ASP A 124 15.84 -14.08 6.70
C ASP A 124 14.66 -13.14 6.39
N VAL A 125 13.56 -13.71 5.87
CA VAL A 125 12.36 -12.99 5.47
C VAL A 125 11.12 -13.73 5.97
N ILE A 126 10.13 -12.98 6.46
CA ILE A 126 8.83 -13.51 6.87
C ILE A 126 7.75 -12.98 5.93
N ASN A 127 7.00 -13.89 5.31
CA ASN A 127 5.78 -13.56 4.59
C ASN A 127 4.55 -13.74 5.49
N LEU A 128 3.81 -12.66 5.69
CA LEU A 128 2.57 -12.61 6.47
C LEU A 128 1.41 -12.16 5.56
N SER A 129 0.78 -13.12 4.89
CA SER A 129 -0.41 -12.90 4.05
C SER A 129 -1.71 -12.97 4.86
N LEU A 130 -1.67 -12.44 6.09
CA LEU A 130 -2.74 -12.44 7.07
C LEU A 130 -2.92 -11.02 7.62
N GLY A 131 -4.14 -10.67 8.02
CA GLY A 131 -4.37 -9.37 8.65
C GLY A 131 -5.77 -9.21 9.25
N SER A 132 -5.94 -8.13 10.01
CA SER A 132 -7.19 -7.80 10.69
C SER A 132 -7.40 -6.29 10.74
N MET A 133 -8.65 -5.85 10.74
CA MET A 133 -8.99 -4.44 11.04
C MET A 133 -8.87 -4.11 12.54
N SER A 134 -8.80 -5.13 13.40
CA SER A 134 -8.63 -4.94 14.84
C SER A 134 -7.17 -4.64 15.18
N GLU A 135 -6.95 -3.58 15.96
CA GLU A 135 -5.60 -3.20 16.39
C GLU A 135 -5.04 -4.15 17.45
N SER A 136 -3.74 -4.45 17.37
CA SER A 136 -3.04 -5.31 18.32
C SER A 136 -1.69 -4.70 18.76
N ASN A 137 -1.69 -4.02 19.90
CA ASN A 137 -0.47 -3.40 20.45
C ASN A 137 0.64 -4.42 20.73
N GLU A 138 0.30 -5.63 21.17
CA GLU A 138 1.27 -6.70 21.39
C GLU A 138 1.94 -7.15 20.09
N LEU A 139 1.16 -7.29 19.02
CA LEU A 139 1.68 -7.66 17.70
C LEU A 139 2.59 -6.57 17.14
N ARG A 140 2.17 -5.30 17.27
CA ARG A 140 2.97 -4.14 16.84
C ARG A 140 4.32 -4.09 17.55
N LYS A 141 4.34 -4.22 18.88
CA LYS A 141 5.58 -4.23 19.68
C LYS A 141 6.49 -5.39 19.30
N SER A 142 5.93 -6.59 19.10
CA SER A 142 6.70 -7.75 18.63
C SER A 142 7.33 -7.47 17.28
N ILE A 143 6.55 -7.03 16.28
CA ILE A 143 7.07 -6.70 14.95
C ILE A 143 8.20 -5.65 15.03
N LYS A 144 8.02 -4.58 15.81
CA LYS A 144 9.06 -3.56 16.02
C LYS A 144 10.37 -4.16 16.55
N GLN A 145 10.29 -5.05 17.52
CA GLN A 145 11.48 -5.71 18.10
C GLN A 145 12.18 -6.62 17.09
N LEU A 146 11.41 -7.34 16.28
CA LEU A 146 11.95 -8.27 15.28
C LEU A 146 12.61 -7.53 14.12
N THR A 147 12.00 -6.46 13.63
CA THR A 147 12.55 -5.65 12.52
C THR A 147 13.79 -4.87 12.95
N ASN A 148 13.83 -4.38 14.20
CA ASN A 148 15.04 -3.83 14.82
C ASN A 148 16.18 -4.85 14.92
N SER A 149 15.88 -6.15 14.89
CA SER A 149 16.86 -7.25 14.88
C SER A 149 17.31 -7.65 13.47
N GLY A 150 16.85 -6.94 12.43
CA GLY A 150 17.26 -7.13 11.03
C GLY A 150 16.31 -7.97 10.18
N ILE A 151 15.22 -8.49 10.75
CA ILE A 151 14.28 -9.35 10.03
C ILE A 151 13.35 -8.53 9.13
N ILE A 152 13.21 -8.95 7.89
CA ILE A 152 12.31 -8.31 6.93
C ILE A 152 10.96 -9.02 6.96
N ILE A 153 9.89 -8.24 7.16
CA ILE A 153 8.52 -8.76 7.18
C ILE A 153 7.74 -8.14 6.03
N VAL A 154 7.18 -8.99 5.16
CA VAL A 154 6.35 -8.60 4.02
C VAL A 154 4.90 -9.00 4.30
N THR A 155 3.97 -8.07 4.10
CA THR A 155 2.57 -8.20 4.51
C THR A 155 1.60 -7.81 3.40
N ALA A 156 0.45 -8.47 3.33
CA ALA A 156 -0.64 -8.08 2.46
C ALA A 156 -1.49 -6.98 3.13
N VAL A 157 -1.85 -5.92 2.39
CA VAL A 157 -2.62 -4.79 2.98
C VAL A 157 -4.06 -5.10 3.34
N GLY A 158 -4.60 -6.22 2.87
CA GLY A 158 -5.99 -6.62 3.08
C GLY A 158 -6.88 -6.32 1.88
N ASN A 159 -8.10 -6.89 1.94
CA ASN A 159 -9.06 -6.89 0.83
C ASN A 159 -10.32 -6.08 1.14
N SER A 160 -10.18 -5.01 1.93
CA SER A 160 -11.28 -4.15 2.40
C SER A 160 -11.44 -2.87 1.56
N GLY A 161 -10.68 -2.74 0.47
CA GLY A 161 -10.89 -1.70 -0.52
C GLY A 161 -12.28 -1.80 -1.18
N PRO A 162 -12.76 -0.72 -1.82
CA PRO A 162 -12.11 0.58 -2.03
C PRO A 162 -12.23 1.57 -0.85
N ILE A 163 -12.62 1.11 0.35
CA ILE A 163 -12.78 1.96 1.54
C ILE A 163 -11.44 2.67 1.84
N VAL A 164 -11.46 3.99 2.00
CA VAL A 164 -10.28 4.80 2.39
C VAL A 164 -9.89 4.47 3.84
N GLY A 165 -8.59 4.38 4.15
CA GLY A 165 -8.09 4.03 5.48
C GLY A 165 -8.39 2.58 5.91
N SER A 166 -8.50 1.66 4.94
CA SER A 166 -8.89 0.26 5.16
C SER A 166 -7.73 -0.73 5.29
N ILE A 167 -6.50 -0.23 5.38
CA ILE A 167 -5.31 -1.07 5.63
C ILE A 167 -5.32 -1.51 7.10
N GLY A 168 -5.31 -2.82 7.31
CA GLY A 168 -5.35 -3.44 8.63
C GLY A 168 -3.98 -3.73 9.25
N ASP A 169 -3.98 -4.28 10.45
CA ASP A 169 -2.80 -4.84 11.10
C ASP A 169 -2.43 -6.19 10.45
N PRO A 170 -1.14 -6.52 10.32
CA PRO A 170 0.04 -5.69 10.64
C PRO A 170 0.47 -4.74 9.51
N ALA A 171 -0.17 -4.80 8.34
CA ALA A 171 0.24 -4.09 7.12
C ALA A 171 0.28 -2.56 7.24
N LYS A 172 -0.42 -1.99 8.22
CA LYS A 172 -0.36 -0.57 8.52
C LYS A 172 0.88 -0.13 9.30
N TYR A 173 1.66 -1.06 9.87
CA TYR A 173 2.83 -0.70 10.67
C TYR A 173 3.96 -0.19 9.78
N GLU A 174 4.68 0.84 10.23
CA GLU A 174 5.85 1.39 9.53
C GLU A 174 7.00 0.38 9.37
N ASP A 175 7.02 -0.64 10.24
CA ASP A 175 8.09 -1.62 10.38
C ASP A 175 7.99 -2.78 9.39
N VAL A 176 6.90 -2.89 8.63
CA VAL A 176 6.72 -3.95 7.62
C VAL A 176 6.75 -3.36 6.21
N ILE A 177 7.05 -4.21 5.22
CA ILE A 177 6.79 -3.92 3.81
C ILE A 177 5.37 -4.36 3.52
N SER A 178 4.48 -3.45 3.12
CA SER A 178 3.08 -3.75 2.86
C SER A 178 2.72 -3.61 1.38
N VAL A 179 2.00 -4.61 0.90
CA VAL A 179 1.83 -4.86 -0.53
C VAL A 179 0.35 -4.87 -0.88
N GLY A 180 -0.04 -3.94 -1.75
CA GLY A 180 -1.36 -3.91 -2.37
C GLY A 180 -1.43 -4.77 -3.64
N SER A 181 -2.65 -4.92 -4.16
CA SER A 181 -2.93 -5.78 -5.31
C SER A 181 -3.24 -4.96 -6.55
N GLN A 182 -2.77 -5.41 -7.71
CA GLN A 182 -3.13 -4.87 -9.01
C GLN A 182 -3.50 -5.99 -10.01
N TYR A 183 -4.09 -5.60 -11.13
CA TYR A 183 -4.36 -6.47 -12.27
C TYR A 183 -3.08 -6.80 -13.05
N THR A 184 -3.04 -7.99 -13.65
CA THR A 184 -1.92 -8.44 -14.50
C THR A 184 -2.08 -8.04 -15.95
N ASP A 185 -0.94 -7.93 -16.65
CA ASP A 185 -0.90 -7.52 -18.06
C ASP A 185 -1.69 -8.40 -19.03
N GLU A 186 -1.86 -9.69 -18.69
CA GLU A 186 -2.41 -10.72 -19.58
C GLU A 186 -3.90 -11.01 -19.37
N VAL A 187 -4.56 -10.33 -18.43
CA VAL A 187 -5.97 -10.56 -18.15
C VAL A 187 -6.79 -9.55 -18.94
N ASN A 188 -7.71 -10.05 -19.76
CA ASN A 188 -8.87 -9.28 -20.24
C ASN A 188 -9.66 -8.83 -19.02
N SER A 189 -9.25 -7.70 -18.44
CA SER A 189 -9.88 -7.12 -17.27
C SER A 189 -11.34 -6.85 -17.62
N THR A 190 -12.27 -7.49 -16.90
CA THR A 190 -13.70 -7.19 -17.00
C THR A 190 -14.01 -5.88 -16.29
N LEU A 191 -13.18 -4.86 -16.45
CA LEU A 191 -13.36 -3.54 -15.85
C LEU A 191 -13.74 -2.58 -16.96
N ALA A 192 -14.67 -1.67 -16.67
CA ALA A 192 -15.01 -0.59 -17.56
C ALA A 192 -14.49 0.71 -16.94
N ILE A 193 -13.60 1.40 -17.65
CA ILE A 193 -13.24 2.78 -17.33
C ILE A 193 -14.39 3.67 -17.77
N ILE A 194 -14.82 4.56 -16.89
CA ILE A 194 -15.87 5.53 -17.11
C ILE A 194 -15.19 6.89 -17.11
N ASN A 195 -15.00 7.46 -18.31
CA ASN A 195 -14.50 8.82 -18.43
C ASN A 195 -15.67 9.78 -18.57
N ILE A 196 -15.65 10.85 -17.78
CA ILE A 196 -16.55 11.97 -17.93
C ILE A 196 -15.67 13.20 -18.15
N ASP A 197 -15.83 13.84 -19.31
CA ASP A 197 -14.94 14.94 -19.78
C ASP A 197 -14.72 16.06 -18.74
N SER A 198 -15.69 16.29 -17.84
CA SER A 198 -15.63 17.32 -16.81
C SER A 198 -15.03 16.89 -15.46
N ILE A 199 -14.77 15.59 -15.26
CA ILE A 199 -14.31 15.07 -13.96
C ILE A 199 -12.77 14.95 -13.91
N GLU A 200 -12.07 14.95 -15.05
CA GLU A 200 -10.60 14.74 -15.12
C GLU A 200 -10.10 13.54 -14.28
N GLU A 201 -10.98 12.58 -13.97
CA GLU A 201 -10.71 11.35 -13.24
C GLU A 201 -11.34 10.15 -13.95
N ASP A 202 -10.67 9.00 -13.89
CA ASP A 202 -11.19 7.71 -14.34
C ASP A 202 -12.09 7.13 -13.25
N LEU A 203 -13.40 7.05 -13.47
CA LEU A 203 -14.29 6.30 -12.59
C LEU A 203 -14.32 4.83 -13.01
N ILE A 204 -14.49 3.91 -12.05
CA ILE A 204 -14.42 2.47 -12.35
C ILE A 204 -15.79 1.82 -12.19
N GLY A 205 -16.24 1.17 -13.26
CA GLY A 205 -17.40 0.30 -13.23
C GLY A 205 -17.04 -1.16 -13.42
N LEU A 206 -17.72 -2.01 -12.66
CA LEU A 206 -17.74 -3.45 -12.87
C LEU A 206 -18.95 -3.80 -13.76
N PRO A 207 -18.73 -4.36 -14.96
CA PRO A 207 -19.79 -5.01 -15.71
C PRO A 207 -20.48 -6.06 -14.86
N MET A 208 -21.81 -6.02 -14.89
CA MET A 208 -22.59 -7.05 -14.21
C MET A 208 -22.41 -8.40 -14.89
N ILE A 209 -22.42 -9.47 -14.07
CA ILE A 209 -22.44 -10.84 -14.59
C ILE A 209 -23.71 -11.02 -15.43
N ASP A 210 -23.55 -11.64 -16.60
CA ASP A 210 -24.57 -11.86 -17.63
C ASP A 210 -25.04 -10.61 -18.38
N SER A 211 -24.40 -9.45 -18.18
CA SER A 211 -24.70 -8.24 -18.94
C SER A 211 -24.33 -8.40 -20.41
N VAL A 212 -25.03 -7.65 -21.27
CA VAL A 212 -24.64 -7.54 -22.68
C VAL A 212 -23.21 -6.98 -22.72
N PRO A 213 -22.26 -7.68 -23.37
CA PRO A 213 -20.89 -7.22 -23.45
C PRO A 213 -20.85 -5.86 -24.11
N LEU A 214 -19.95 -5.02 -23.60
CA LEU A 214 -19.69 -3.75 -24.21
C LEU A 214 -18.61 -3.93 -25.27
N THR A 215 -19.02 -3.83 -26.54
CA THR A 215 -18.13 -4.12 -27.69
C THR A 215 -17.52 -2.87 -28.31
N ASP A 216 -18.11 -1.70 -28.08
CA ASP A 216 -17.66 -0.40 -28.58
C ASP A 216 -17.82 0.66 -27.48
N ASN A 217 -17.09 1.78 -27.60
CA ASN A 217 -17.26 2.93 -26.70
C ASN A 217 -18.69 3.46 -26.81
N LEU A 218 -19.47 3.36 -25.72
CA LEU A 218 -20.82 3.90 -25.68
C LEU A 218 -20.79 5.36 -25.23
N ASN A 219 -20.93 6.28 -26.19
CA ASN A 219 -20.95 7.74 -25.97
C ASN A 219 -22.39 8.28 -25.97
N ALA A 220 -22.93 8.58 -24.79
CA ALA A 220 -24.30 9.06 -24.63
C ALA A 220 -24.47 9.92 -23.36
N GLU A 221 -25.54 10.72 -23.33
CA GLU A 221 -25.93 11.58 -22.20
C GLU A 221 -26.32 10.73 -20.97
N LEU A 222 -25.82 11.08 -19.78
CA LEU A 222 -26.26 10.48 -18.53
C LEU A 222 -27.61 11.05 -18.05
N LYS A 223 -28.53 10.19 -17.63
CA LYS A 223 -29.80 10.59 -17.00
C LYS A 223 -30.02 9.85 -15.67
N PHE A 224 -30.04 10.59 -14.57
CA PHE A 224 -30.40 10.02 -13.27
C PHE A 224 -31.90 9.66 -13.21
N VAL A 225 -32.20 8.44 -12.76
CA VAL A 225 -33.55 7.86 -12.72
C VAL A 225 -33.88 7.22 -11.37
N ASN A 226 -33.38 7.82 -10.28
CA ASN A 226 -33.60 7.34 -8.90
C ASN A 226 -33.25 5.86 -8.74
N TYR A 227 -34.23 4.99 -8.48
CA TYR A 227 -34.05 3.56 -8.27
C TYR A 227 -34.48 2.73 -9.49
N ALA A 228 -34.77 3.36 -10.63
CA ALA A 228 -35.21 2.70 -11.86
C ALA A 228 -36.44 1.77 -11.67
N ARG A 229 -37.35 2.14 -10.76
CA ARG A 229 -38.66 1.51 -10.63
C ARG A 229 -39.57 2.00 -11.76
N ASP A 230 -40.64 1.26 -12.05
CA ASP A 230 -41.60 1.71 -13.08
C ASP A 230 -42.17 3.11 -12.77
N GLU A 231 -42.41 3.41 -11.49
CA GLU A 231 -42.87 4.72 -11.03
C GLU A 231 -41.83 5.84 -11.19
N ASP A 232 -40.53 5.52 -11.10
CA ASP A 232 -39.44 6.48 -11.28
C ASP A 232 -39.29 6.92 -12.75
N LEU A 233 -39.83 6.14 -13.69
CA LEU A 233 -39.66 6.34 -15.13
C LEU A 233 -40.89 6.94 -15.83
N ILE A 234 -41.97 7.21 -15.09
CA ILE A 234 -43.18 7.81 -15.67
C ILE A 234 -42.84 9.17 -16.28
N GLY A 235 -43.00 9.29 -17.61
CA GLY A 235 -42.74 10.52 -18.35
C GLY A 235 -41.25 10.81 -18.61
N ILE A 236 -40.35 9.85 -18.36
CA ILE A 236 -38.92 9.97 -18.65
C ILE A 236 -38.62 9.29 -20.00
N ASP A 237 -38.00 10.02 -20.93
CA ASP A 237 -37.47 9.46 -22.19
C ASP A 237 -35.95 9.21 -22.04
N LEU A 238 -35.54 7.96 -22.26
CA LEU A 238 -34.13 7.54 -22.20
C LEU A 238 -33.57 7.22 -23.59
N SER A 239 -34.30 7.50 -24.67
CA SER A 239 -33.84 7.28 -26.03
C SER A 239 -32.50 7.97 -26.29
N GLY A 240 -31.46 7.17 -26.55
CA GLY A 240 -30.10 7.67 -26.80
C GLY A 240 -29.32 8.07 -25.55
N LYS A 241 -29.80 7.73 -24.35
CA LYS A 241 -29.19 8.08 -23.06
C LYS A 241 -28.70 6.85 -22.30
N ILE A 242 -27.77 7.06 -21.36
CA ILE A 242 -27.38 6.08 -20.35
C ILE A 242 -28.12 6.40 -19.06
N ALA A 243 -28.84 5.43 -18.51
CA ALA A 243 -29.53 5.58 -17.25
C ALA A 243 -28.55 5.44 -16.07
N VAL A 244 -28.71 6.29 -15.06
CA VAL A 244 -27.97 6.19 -13.79
C VAL A 244 -28.97 5.94 -12.67
N ALA A 245 -28.81 4.85 -11.92
CA ALA A 245 -29.75 4.46 -10.88
C ALA A 245 -29.02 4.03 -9.59
N LYS A 246 -29.63 4.27 -8.43
CA LYS A 246 -29.15 3.77 -7.13
C LYS A 246 -29.54 2.30 -6.95
N ARG A 247 -28.64 1.52 -6.33
CA ARG A 247 -28.89 0.14 -5.87
C ARG A 247 -29.92 0.15 -4.72
N ARG A 248 -30.67 -0.96 -4.60
CA ARG A 248 -31.84 -1.12 -3.69
C ARG A 248 -33.01 -0.25 -4.14
N GLY A 249 -34.11 -0.27 -3.41
CA GLY A 249 -35.25 0.65 -3.59
C GLY A 249 -35.14 1.86 -2.66
N ALA A 250 -36.22 2.65 -2.61
CA ALA A 250 -36.25 3.88 -1.83
C ALA A 250 -36.17 3.64 -0.32
N GLU A 251 -36.66 2.50 0.13
CA GLU A 251 -36.75 2.12 1.55
C GLU A 251 -36.00 0.80 1.81
N PRO A 252 -35.56 0.52 3.06
CA PRO A 252 -34.81 -0.71 3.39
C PRO A 252 -35.51 -2.04 3.04
N GLY A 253 -36.84 -2.03 2.86
CA GLY A 253 -37.63 -3.18 2.44
C GLY A 253 -38.06 -3.19 0.96
N ASP A 254 -37.75 -2.13 0.20
CA ASP A 254 -38.08 -2.00 -1.22
C ASP A 254 -37.04 -2.76 -2.06
N ILE A 255 -37.38 -4.00 -2.45
CA ILE A 255 -36.47 -4.88 -3.19
C ILE A 255 -36.68 -4.65 -4.70
N VAL A 256 -35.76 -3.90 -5.29
CA VAL A 256 -35.68 -3.72 -6.75
C VAL A 256 -34.45 -4.48 -7.27
N TYR A 257 -34.68 -5.60 -7.95
CA TYR A 257 -33.61 -6.40 -8.53
C TYR A 257 -32.88 -5.65 -9.64
N PHE A 258 -31.59 -5.94 -9.83
CA PHE A 258 -30.80 -5.36 -10.91
C PHE A 258 -31.38 -5.68 -12.29
N SER A 259 -31.89 -6.91 -12.48
CA SER A 259 -32.62 -7.34 -13.68
C SER A 259 -33.86 -6.48 -13.95
N GLN A 260 -34.60 -6.13 -12.89
CA GLN A 260 -35.76 -5.25 -13.00
C GLN A 260 -35.33 -3.83 -13.41
N LYS A 261 -34.28 -3.28 -12.80
CA LYS A 261 -33.75 -1.96 -13.13
C LYS A 261 -33.32 -1.89 -14.60
N GLU A 262 -32.54 -2.87 -15.07
CA GLU A 262 -32.09 -2.97 -16.45
C GLU A 262 -33.27 -3.11 -17.42
N SER A 263 -34.23 -3.99 -17.13
CA SER A 263 -35.43 -4.15 -17.96
C SER A 263 -36.24 -2.85 -18.08
N ASN A 264 -36.42 -2.15 -16.96
CA ASN A 264 -37.23 -0.94 -16.88
C ASN A 264 -36.63 0.21 -17.70
N VAL A 265 -35.32 0.46 -17.56
CA VAL A 265 -34.67 1.54 -18.33
C VAL A 265 -34.50 1.16 -19.81
N ALA A 266 -34.24 -0.12 -20.12
CA ALA A 266 -34.15 -0.59 -21.50
C ALA A 266 -35.48 -0.43 -22.24
N LYS A 267 -36.61 -0.76 -21.60
CA LYS A 267 -37.97 -0.53 -22.16
C LYS A 267 -38.26 0.94 -22.44
N ASN A 268 -37.61 1.85 -21.72
CA ASN A 268 -37.72 3.31 -21.92
C ASN A 268 -36.64 3.88 -22.88
N GLY A 269 -35.89 3.02 -23.58
CA GLY A 269 -34.99 3.40 -24.68
C GLY A 269 -33.53 3.67 -24.29
N ALA A 270 -33.14 3.38 -23.04
CA ALA A 270 -31.75 3.56 -22.59
C ALA A 270 -30.78 2.69 -23.42
N LEU A 271 -29.59 3.22 -23.69
CA LEU A 271 -28.50 2.50 -24.36
C LEU A 271 -27.61 1.72 -23.39
N GLY A 272 -27.66 2.06 -22.09
CA GLY A 272 -26.87 1.44 -21.04
C GLY A 272 -27.38 1.82 -19.65
N LEU A 273 -26.93 1.10 -18.62
CA LEU A 273 -27.29 1.34 -17.22
C LEU A 273 -26.04 1.38 -16.33
N ILE A 274 -25.92 2.42 -15.52
CA ILE A 274 -24.96 2.52 -14.42
C ILE A 274 -25.72 2.41 -13.10
N ILE A 275 -25.30 1.46 -12.25
CA ILE A 275 -25.88 1.25 -10.94
C ILE A 275 -24.92 1.73 -9.86
N ILE A 276 -25.30 2.76 -9.12
CA ILE A 276 -24.57 3.30 -7.97
C ILE A 276 -24.81 2.38 -6.78
N ASN A 277 -23.75 1.82 -6.20
CA ASN A 277 -23.88 1.11 -4.93
C ASN A 277 -24.34 2.08 -3.83
N THR A 278 -25.25 1.66 -2.97
CA THR A 278 -25.78 2.48 -1.85
C THR A 278 -25.10 2.17 -0.52
N MET A 279 -23.99 1.45 -0.58
CA MET A 279 -23.11 1.17 0.55
C MET A 279 -21.67 1.40 0.09
N PRO A 280 -20.75 1.70 1.01
CA PRO A 280 -19.33 1.75 0.71
C PRO A 280 -18.85 0.47 0.01
N GLY A 281 -17.91 0.65 -0.90
CA GLY A 281 -17.34 -0.44 -1.68
C GLY A 281 -18.07 -0.75 -2.99
N ILE A 282 -17.55 -1.76 -3.70
CA ILE A 282 -18.11 -2.23 -4.96
C ILE A 282 -18.45 -3.72 -4.85
N ILE A 283 -19.50 -4.15 -5.56
CA ILE A 283 -19.93 -5.55 -5.54
C ILE A 283 -20.05 -6.10 -6.95
N LYS A 284 -19.77 -7.40 -7.13
CA LYS A 284 -20.12 -8.10 -8.36
C LYS A 284 -21.61 -8.43 -8.34
N GLY A 285 -22.40 -7.68 -9.10
CA GLY A 285 -23.81 -7.94 -9.30
C GLY A 285 -24.05 -8.96 -10.43
N ARG A 286 -25.17 -9.68 -10.36
CA ARG A 286 -25.63 -10.61 -11.42
C ARG A 286 -27.02 -10.24 -11.91
N LEU A 287 -27.24 -10.30 -13.23
CA LEU A 287 -28.55 -10.05 -13.84
C LEU A 287 -29.42 -11.32 -13.90
N LEU A 288 -28.84 -12.50 -14.17
CA LEU A 288 -29.62 -13.75 -14.19
C LEU A 288 -29.67 -14.39 -12.80
N HIS A 289 -30.86 -14.42 -12.19
CA HIS A 289 -31.05 -15.01 -10.85
C HIS A 289 -32.47 -15.58 -10.69
N PRO A 290 -32.72 -16.47 -9.72
CA PRO A 290 -34.02 -17.16 -9.57
C PRO A 290 -35.24 -16.25 -9.33
N GLY A 291 -35.02 -14.99 -8.92
CA GLY A 291 -36.07 -14.01 -8.63
C GLY A 291 -36.40 -13.08 -9.81
N MET A 292 -35.81 -13.29 -10.98
CA MET A 292 -36.06 -12.48 -12.17
C MET A 292 -37.40 -12.84 -12.85
N ALA A 293 -37.92 -11.96 -13.70
CA ALA A 293 -39.09 -12.28 -14.54
C ALA A 293 -38.77 -13.42 -15.52
N ILE A 294 -39.76 -14.27 -15.81
CA ILE A 294 -39.59 -15.52 -16.59
C ILE A 294 -39.04 -15.23 -18.00
N ASP A 295 -39.43 -14.12 -18.60
CA ASP A 295 -39.08 -13.69 -19.95
C ASP A 295 -37.90 -12.70 -19.99
N TYR A 296 -37.30 -12.40 -18.83
CA TYR A 296 -36.19 -11.47 -18.72
C TYR A 296 -34.97 -11.96 -19.50
N LYS A 297 -34.42 -11.06 -20.31
CA LYS A 297 -33.14 -11.23 -21.00
C LYS A 297 -32.38 -9.91 -20.95
N PRO A 298 -31.14 -9.90 -20.44
CA PRO A 298 -30.26 -8.73 -20.52
C PRO A 298 -30.19 -8.20 -21.95
N SER A 299 -30.38 -6.90 -22.11
CA SER A 299 -30.58 -6.24 -23.41
C SER A 299 -29.65 -5.05 -23.62
N ILE A 300 -29.13 -4.46 -22.54
CA ILE A 300 -28.18 -3.35 -22.59
C ILE A 300 -26.96 -3.59 -21.69
N PRO A 301 -25.80 -2.99 -22.00
CA PRO A 301 -24.64 -2.97 -21.12
C PRO A 301 -24.99 -2.37 -19.76
N THR A 302 -24.59 -3.05 -18.70
CA THR A 302 -24.91 -2.66 -17.31
C THR A 302 -23.66 -2.74 -16.45
N LEU A 303 -23.32 -1.62 -15.82
CA LEU A 303 -22.21 -1.50 -14.87
C LEU A 303 -22.72 -1.26 -13.46
N LEU A 304 -21.92 -1.66 -12.48
CA LEU A 304 -22.05 -1.25 -11.09
C LEU A 304 -20.82 -0.45 -10.69
N ILE A 305 -21.02 0.68 -10.03
CA ILE A 305 -19.96 1.56 -9.51
C ILE A 305 -20.06 1.72 -7.99
N THR A 306 -19.01 2.26 -7.38
CA THR A 306 -19.00 2.58 -5.95
C THR A 306 -20.03 3.65 -5.60
N GLN A 307 -20.32 3.78 -4.30
CA GLN A 307 -21.12 4.90 -3.80
C GLN A 307 -20.44 6.24 -4.09
N GLU A 308 -19.14 6.34 -3.81
CA GLU A 308 -18.34 7.56 -3.95
C GLU A 308 -18.32 8.07 -5.40
N ASP A 309 -17.97 7.20 -6.35
CA ASP A 309 -18.00 7.54 -7.78
C ASP A 309 -19.42 7.92 -8.22
N GLY A 310 -20.42 7.25 -7.67
CA GLY A 310 -21.82 7.58 -7.92
C GLY A 310 -22.20 8.97 -7.42
N GLU A 311 -21.77 9.37 -6.23
CA GLU A 311 -22.02 10.70 -5.68
C GLU A 311 -21.35 11.80 -6.53
N LYS A 312 -20.12 11.55 -7.02
CA LYS A 312 -19.48 12.41 -8.02
C LYS A 312 -20.38 12.55 -9.26
N ILE A 313 -20.77 11.44 -9.89
CA ILE A 313 -21.65 11.46 -11.08
C ILE A 313 -22.94 12.23 -10.82
N LEU A 314 -23.60 12.02 -9.67
CA LEU A 314 -24.84 12.71 -9.33
C LEU A 314 -24.65 14.21 -9.20
N LYS A 315 -23.60 14.64 -8.48
CA LYS A 315 -23.24 16.06 -8.35
C LYS A 315 -23.02 16.70 -9.73
N TYR A 316 -22.30 16.02 -10.62
CA TYR A 316 -22.08 16.53 -11.99
C TYR A 316 -23.38 16.58 -12.82
N ILE A 317 -24.27 15.60 -12.70
CA ILE A 317 -25.59 15.63 -13.38
C ILE A 317 -26.44 16.80 -12.88
N GLU A 318 -26.34 17.16 -11.60
CA GLU A 318 -27.09 18.29 -11.01
C GLU A 318 -26.50 19.65 -11.39
N GLU A 319 -25.17 19.77 -11.46
CA GLU A 319 -24.46 21.04 -11.70
C GLU A 319 -24.25 21.35 -13.19
N SER A 320 -24.23 20.33 -14.06
CA SER A 320 -23.97 20.50 -15.50
C SER A 320 -25.26 20.74 -16.30
N ASN A 321 -25.30 21.85 -17.04
CA ASN A 321 -26.29 22.07 -18.10
C ASN A 321 -25.88 21.46 -19.45
N SER A 322 -24.68 20.88 -19.56
CA SER A 322 -24.15 20.27 -20.79
C SER A 322 -24.31 18.75 -20.76
N PRO A 323 -24.56 18.10 -21.92
CA PRO A 323 -24.70 16.66 -21.98
C PRO A 323 -23.40 15.98 -21.55
N ILE A 324 -23.48 15.17 -20.50
CA ILE A 324 -22.35 14.38 -19.99
C ILE A 324 -22.15 13.21 -20.93
N THR A 325 -21.01 13.18 -21.63
CA THR A 325 -20.65 12.04 -22.48
C THR A 325 -19.78 11.09 -21.67
N MET A 326 -20.18 9.83 -21.62
CA MET A 326 -19.38 8.75 -21.06
C MET A 326 -18.63 8.06 -22.18
N SER A 327 -17.36 7.70 -22.00
CA SER A 327 -16.74 6.69 -22.84
C SER A 327 -16.36 5.49 -21.99
N PHE A 328 -16.62 4.30 -22.52
CA PHE A 328 -16.23 3.06 -21.86
C PHE A 328 -15.06 2.46 -22.61
N ARG A 329 -13.94 2.27 -21.94
CA ARG A 329 -12.77 1.63 -22.54
C ARG A 329 -12.68 0.19 -22.02
N ASN A 330 -12.69 -0.77 -22.94
CA ASN A 330 -12.33 -2.16 -22.66
C ASN A 330 -10.84 -2.36 -22.98
N ASP A 331 -10.02 -1.46 -22.45
CA ASP A 331 -8.57 -1.55 -22.59
C ASP A 331 -8.08 -2.59 -21.58
N ASN A 332 -7.01 -3.31 -21.91
CA ASN A 332 -6.30 -4.12 -20.91
C ASN A 332 -5.84 -3.17 -19.79
N LEU A 333 -6.55 -3.19 -18.67
CA LEU A 333 -6.26 -2.39 -17.49
C LEU A 333 -5.14 -3.06 -16.71
N THR A 334 -3.96 -3.07 -17.32
CA THR A 334 -2.73 -3.62 -16.75
C THR A 334 -2.15 -2.69 -15.67
N ASN A 335 -2.56 -1.42 -15.68
CA ASN A 335 -2.09 -0.37 -14.76
C ASN A 335 -3.13 0.00 -13.70
N PHE A 336 -3.88 -0.99 -13.18
CA PHE A 336 -4.98 -0.72 -12.27
C PHE A 336 -4.85 -1.48 -10.94
N VAL A 337 -4.95 -0.73 -9.83
CA VAL A 337 -4.98 -1.31 -8.47
C VAL A 337 -6.31 -2.01 -8.25
N SER A 338 -6.27 -3.26 -7.81
CA SER A 338 -7.45 -4.09 -7.58
C SER A 338 -8.45 -3.38 -6.66
N LEU A 339 -9.74 -3.41 -7.02
CA LEU A 339 -10.77 -2.68 -6.28
C LEU A 339 -10.87 -3.10 -4.81
N PHE A 340 -10.63 -4.38 -4.52
CA PHE A 340 -10.60 -4.89 -3.15
C PHE A 340 -9.35 -4.49 -2.38
N SER A 341 -8.27 -4.06 -3.04
CA SER A 341 -7.01 -3.75 -2.35
C SER A 341 -7.26 -2.62 -1.35
N SER A 342 -7.01 -2.90 -0.07
CA SER A 342 -7.12 -1.91 0.98
C SER A 342 -6.25 -0.69 0.69
N ARG A 343 -6.71 0.48 1.16
CA ARG A 343 -6.17 1.80 0.81
C ARG A 343 -5.80 2.57 2.07
N GLY A 344 -4.74 3.36 1.99
CA GLY A 344 -4.41 4.37 2.99
C GLY A 344 -5.42 5.54 2.99
N PRO A 345 -5.09 6.66 3.66
CA PRO A 345 -3.89 6.84 4.49
C PRO A 345 -3.97 6.01 5.78
N VAL A 346 -2.81 5.66 6.36
CA VAL A 346 -2.69 5.03 7.68
C VAL A 346 -2.21 6.02 8.75
N SER A 347 -1.42 7.00 8.33
CA SER A 347 -0.81 8.03 9.15
C SER A 347 -0.49 9.22 8.25
N SER A 348 -0.37 10.40 8.85
CA SER A 348 0.15 11.60 8.20
C SER A 348 1.68 11.71 8.25
N PHE A 349 2.35 10.83 9.01
CA PHE A 349 3.81 10.80 9.16
C PHE A 349 4.49 9.78 8.25
N TYR A 350 3.73 8.82 7.71
CA TYR A 350 4.21 7.84 6.74
C TYR A 350 3.04 7.30 5.91
N ALA A 351 3.34 6.86 4.68
CA ALA A 351 2.36 6.35 3.74
C ALA A 351 2.35 4.81 3.70
N LYS A 352 1.17 4.22 3.43
CA LYS A 352 0.96 2.81 3.08
C LYS A 352 -0.16 2.71 2.01
N PRO A 353 -0.18 1.71 1.10
CA PRO A 353 0.80 0.61 0.97
C PRO A 353 2.20 1.12 0.61
N ASP A 354 3.22 0.27 0.75
CA ASP A 354 4.55 0.63 0.25
C ASP A 354 4.64 0.55 -1.26
N LEU A 355 4.03 -0.48 -1.84
CA LEU A 355 3.93 -0.72 -3.26
C LEU A 355 2.77 -1.67 -3.57
N VAL A 356 2.49 -1.86 -4.86
CA VAL A 356 1.52 -2.85 -5.32
C VAL A 356 2.21 -3.92 -6.16
N SER A 357 1.67 -5.13 -6.17
CA SER A 357 2.09 -6.21 -7.07
C SER A 357 0.86 -6.97 -7.58
N PHE A 358 1.07 -7.79 -8.60
CA PHE A 358 0.00 -8.57 -9.21
C PHE A 358 -0.72 -9.44 -8.18
N GLY A 359 -2.04 -9.35 -8.08
CA GLY A 359 -2.83 -10.10 -7.10
C GLY A 359 -4.20 -10.54 -7.60
N GLU A 360 -4.51 -10.30 -8.88
CA GLU A 360 -5.71 -10.78 -9.55
C GLU A 360 -5.38 -11.94 -10.49
N GLN A 361 -6.17 -13.02 -10.44
CA GLN A 361 -6.00 -14.21 -11.26
C GLN A 361 -4.59 -14.82 -11.19
N VAL A 362 -4.02 -14.85 -9.99
CA VAL A 362 -2.71 -15.46 -9.76
C VAL A 362 -2.88 -16.98 -9.74
N ASN A 363 -2.27 -17.66 -10.71
CA ASN A 363 -2.22 -19.12 -10.75
C ASN A 363 -0.98 -19.63 -10.04
N SER A 364 -1.15 -20.48 -9.03
CA SER A 364 -0.06 -21.09 -8.27
C SER A 364 -0.47 -22.46 -7.75
N THR A 365 0.48 -23.14 -7.08
CA THR A 365 0.32 -24.46 -6.47
C THR A 365 -0.89 -24.51 -5.54
N TRP A 366 -1.55 -25.65 -5.49
CA TRP A 366 -2.71 -25.93 -4.66
C TRP A 366 -2.64 -27.38 -4.19
N LEU A 367 -3.51 -27.76 -3.25
CA LEU A 367 -3.58 -29.11 -2.70
C LEU A 367 -3.74 -30.18 -3.78
N ASP A 368 -3.36 -31.42 -3.47
CA ASP A 368 -3.49 -32.59 -4.34
C ASP A 368 -2.73 -32.48 -5.67
N ASN A 369 -1.54 -31.86 -5.65
CA ASN A 369 -0.69 -31.64 -6.84
C ASN A 369 -1.42 -30.85 -7.94
N SER A 370 -2.25 -29.88 -7.56
CA SER A 370 -3.07 -29.08 -8.49
C SER A 370 -2.64 -27.62 -8.49
N TYR A 371 -3.29 -26.81 -9.33
CA TYR A 371 -3.07 -25.37 -9.40
C TYR A 371 -4.41 -24.65 -9.37
N LYS A 372 -4.42 -23.43 -8.83
CA LYS A 372 -5.65 -22.65 -8.70
C LYS A 372 -5.41 -21.17 -8.95
N PHE A 373 -6.31 -20.56 -9.74
CA PHE A 373 -6.40 -19.12 -9.88
C PHE A 373 -7.05 -18.51 -8.63
N GLN A 374 -6.40 -17.51 -8.05
CA GLN A 374 -6.88 -16.81 -6.86
C GLN A 374 -6.71 -15.29 -7.00
N ASN A 375 -7.52 -14.55 -6.24
CA ASN A 375 -7.50 -13.09 -6.19
C ASN A 375 -7.37 -12.60 -4.75
N GLY A 376 -6.50 -11.62 -4.51
CA GLY A 376 -6.27 -11.07 -3.18
C GLY A 376 -4.87 -10.48 -3.03
N THR A 377 -4.75 -9.51 -2.11
CA THR A 377 -3.44 -8.96 -1.70
C THR A 377 -2.51 -10.02 -1.10
N SER A 378 -3.07 -11.10 -0.55
CA SER A 378 -2.34 -12.28 -0.09
C SER A 378 -1.47 -12.95 -1.16
N PHE A 379 -1.75 -12.74 -2.45
CA PHE A 379 -0.99 -13.26 -3.58
C PHE A 379 -0.04 -12.23 -4.21
N SER A 380 -0.16 -10.96 -3.81
CA SER A 380 0.76 -9.88 -4.16
C SER A 380 1.97 -9.86 -3.23
N ALA A 381 1.75 -9.99 -1.92
CA ALA A 381 2.80 -10.04 -0.90
C ALA A 381 3.92 -11.06 -1.20
N PRO A 382 3.63 -12.34 -1.53
CA PRO A 382 4.67 -13.31 -1.86
C PRO A 382 5.53 -12.96 -3.08
N GLN A 383 5.04 -12.11 -3.99
CA GLN A 383 5.85 -11.66 -5.13
C GLN A 383 6.96 -10.71 -4.69
N VAL A 384 6.61 -9.80 -3.78
CA VAL A 384 7.58 -8.92 -3.13
C VAL A 384 8.52 -9.76 -2.26
N THR A 385 8.01 -10.71 -1.47
CA THR A 385 8.83 -11.64 -0.66
C THR A 385 9.87 -12.37 -1.49
N GLY A 386 9.49 -12.95 -2.63
CA GLY A 386 10.43 -13.60 -3.54
C GLY A 386 11.49 -12.62 -4.06
N THR A 387 11.09 -11.40 -4.41
CA THR A 387 12.01 -10.35 -4.87
C THR A 387 12.99 -9.91 -3.77
N VAL A 388 12.54 -9.83 -2.51
CA VAL A 388 13.42 -9.55 -1.36
C VAL A 388 14.50 -10.62 -1.25
N ALA A 389 14.16 -11.90 -1.41
CA ALA A 389 15.15 -12.97 -1.38
C ALA A 389 16.19 -12.85 -2.52
N LEU A 390 15.78 -12.43 -3.72
CA LEU A 390 16.73 -12.15 -4.80
C LEU A 390 17.66 -10.98 -4.44
N LEU A 391 17.14 -9.91 -3.83
CA LEU A 391 17.96 -8.76 -3.40
C LEU A 391 18.95 -9.12 -2.30
N LEU A 392 18.54 -9.94 -1.34
CA LEU A 392 19.42 -10.43 -0.27
C LEU A 392 20.54 -11.32 -0.81
N GLU A 393 20.26 -12.22 -1.77
CA GLU A 393 21.32 -12.98 -2.44
C GLU A 393 22.31 -12.06 -3.18
N LEU A 394 21.79 -11.02 -3.84
CA LEU A 394 22.60 -10.12 -4.67
C LEU A 394 23.50 -9.18 -3.85
N HIS A 395 23.01 -8.67 -2.73
CA HIS A 395 23.66 -7.60 -1.99
C HIS A 395 24.17 -8.00 -0.59
N GLY A 396 23.74 -9.15 -0.07
CA GLY A 396 24.03 -9.60 1.30
C GLY A 396 23.04 -9.02 2.31
N ASP A 397 23.53 -8.73 3.51
CA ASP A 397 22.73 -8.26 4.64
C ASP A 397 22.17 -6.85 4.40
N LEU A 398 20.98 -6.78 3.78
CA LEU A 398 20.19 -5.56 3.66
C LEU A 398 19.10 -5.53 4.74
N ASN A 399 18.90 -4.37 5.36
CA ASN A 399 17.77 -4.17 6.26
C ASN A 399 16.48 -3.77 5.49
N LYS A 400 15.36 -3.68 6.21
CA LYS A 400 14.06 -3.30 5.66
C LYS A 400 14.09 -1.97 4.89
N ASP A 401 14.70 -0.93 5.43
CA ASP A 401 14.74 0.40 4.81
C ASP A 401 15.58 0.40 3.53
N GLN A 402 16.67 -0.37 3.50
CA GLN A 402 17.48 -0.57 2.29
C GLN A 402 16.71 -1.34 1.22
N ILE A 403 16.06 -2.44 1.59
CA ILE A 403 15.24 -3.23 0.66
C ILE A 403 14.11 -2.39 0.08
N LEU A 404 13.37 -1.69 0.94
CA LEU A 404 12.28 -0.81 0.50
C LEU A 404 12.80 0.36 -0.33
N GLY A 405 14.00 0.86 0.01
CA GLY A 405 14.73 1.88 -0.74
C GLY A 405 15.26 1.44 -2.10
N ILE A 406 15.25 0.13 -2.40
CA ILE A 406 15.48 -0.40 -3.74
C ILE A 406 14.13 -0.63 -4.43
N LEU A 407 13.20 -1.33 -3.77
CA LEU A 407 11.92 -1.74 -4.34
C LEU A 407 11.04 -0.55 -4.72
N GLY A 408 10.85 0.40 -3.81
CA GLY A 408 9.97 1.54 -3.99
C GLY A 408 10.42 2.46 -5.14
N PRO A 409 11.65 3.00 -5.10
CA PRO A 409 12.13 3.88 -6.17
C PRO A 409 12.22 3.20 -7.55
N SER A 410 12.40 1.88 -7.57
CA SER A 410 12.42 1.07 -8.81
C SER A 410 11.04 0.67 -9.31
N ALA A 411 9.99 0.82 -8.48
CA ALA A 411 8.63 0.52 -8.86
C ALA A 411 8.20 1.37 -10.07
N SER A 412 7.30 0.82 -10.90
CA SER A 412 6.68 1.55 -12.01
C SER A 412 5.44 2.28 -11.49
N PRO A 413 5.43 3.62 -11.39
CA PRO A 413 4.25 4.34 -10.95
C PRO A 413 3.09 4.13 -11.93
N LEU A 414 1.93 3.79 -11.40
CA LEU A 414 0.69 3.64 -12.14
C LEU A 414 0.08 5.03 -12.38
N THR A 415 -0.53 5.19 -13.53
CA THR A 415 -1.24 6.41 -13.93
C THR A 415 -2.65 6.09 -14.38
N ASN A 416 -3.56 7.05 -14.23
CA ASN A 416 -4.86 7.00 -14.88
C ASN A 416 -4.73 7.25 -16.40
N SER A 417 -5.86 7.23 -17.12
CA SER A 417 -5.91 7.43 -18.57
C SER A 417 -5.47 8.83 -19.04
N TYR A 418 -5.40 9.79 -18.11
CA TYR A 418 -4.90 11.16 -18.33
C TYR A 418 -3.39 11.31 -18.05
N ASN A 419 -2.68 10.20 -17.79
CA ASN A 419 -1.28 10.16 -17.38
C ASN A 419 -0.99 10.88 -16.04
N LEU A 420 -2.01 11.06 -15.20
CA LEU A 420 -1.84 11.51 -13.82
C LEU A 420 -1.51 10.30 -12.95
N TYR A 421 -0.55 10.44 -12.03
CA TYR A 421 -0.21 9.38 -11.10
C TYR A 421 -1.41 9.03 -10.21
N LEU A 422 -1.66 7.74 -9.99
CA LEU A 422 -2.60 7.33 -8.96
C LEU A 422 -2.05 7.75 -7.57
N PRO A 423 -2.91 8.07 -6.59
CA PRO A 423 -2.45 8.46 -5.26
C PRO A 423 -1.58 7.40 -4.58
N SER A 424 -0.55 7.80 -3.82
CA SER A 424 0.28 6.87 -3.04
C SER A 424 -0.52 6.08 -2.00
N THR A 425 -1.62 6.63 -1.48
CA THR A 425 -2.56 5.92 -0.61
C THR A 425 -3.22 4.71 -1.28
N LEU A 426 -3.19 4.64 -2.61
CA LEU A 426 -3.70 3.52 -3.41
C LEU A 426 -2.58 2.58 -3.90
N GLN A 427 -1.48 3.14 -4.41
CA GLN A 427 -0.42 2.37 -5.10
C GLN A 427 0.95 2.33 -4.42
N GLY A 428 1.14 3.11 -3.34
CA GLY A 428 2.44 3.35 -2.73
C GLY A 428 3.41 3.98 -3.74
N SER A 429 4.64 3.47 -3.80
CA SER A 429 5.62 3.91 -4.80
C SER A 429 5.25 3.51 -6.23
N GLY A 430 4.45 2.43 -6.41
CA GLY A 430 3.97 1.94 -7.70
C GLY A 430 3.93 0.42 -7.80
N SER A 431 3.78 -0.10 -9.02
CA SER A 431 3.89 -1.54 -9.33
C SER A 431 5.30 -2.05 -9.12
N LEU A 432 5.45 -3.17 -8.42
CA LEU A 432 6.69 -3.93 -8.34
C LEU A 432 7.30 -4.11 -9.74
N ASN A 433 8.59 -3.81 -9.86
CA ASN A 433 9.37 -4.05 -11.06
C ASN A 433 10.67 -4.78 -10.67
N ILE A 434 10.64 -6.11 -10.78
CA ILE A 434 11.73 -6.98 -10.34
C ILE A 434 13.02 -6.63 -11.10
N ASP A 435 12.95 -6.48 -12.42
CA ASP A 435 14.12 -6.24 -13.25
C ASP A 435 14.78 -4.89 -12.93
N LYS A 436 14.00 -3.82 -12.72
CA LYS A 436 14.54 -2.52 -12.28
C LYS A 436 15.14 -2.59 -10.88
N ALA A 437 14.49 -3.31 -9.95
CA ALA A 437 14.98 -3.47 -8.58
C ALA A 437 16.34 -4.19 -8.55
N LEU A 438 16.47 -5.32 -9.27
CA LEU A 438 17.72 -6.09 -9.35
C LEU A 438 18.86 -5.36 -10.09
N GLN A 439 18.53 -4.33 -10.87
CA GLN A 439 19.50 -3.50 -11.59
C GLN A 439 19.73 -2.14 -10.92
N SER A 440 19.10 -1.88 -9.77
CA SER A 440 19.23 -0.59 -9.10
C SER A 440 20.67 -0.36 -8.64
N PRO A 441 21.31 0.76 -9.02
CA PRO A 441 22.63 1.10 -8.53
C PRO A 441 22.60 1.75 -7.14
N LEU A 442 21.40 2.01 -6.59
CA LEU A 442 21.17 2.83 -5.43
C LEU A 442 20.08 2.25 -4.52
N SER A 443 20.29 2.38 -3.22
CA SER A 443 19.28 2.21 -2.18
C SER A 443 18.92 3.59 -1.60
N ILE A 444 17.63 3.94 -1.55
CA ILE A 444 17.15 5.24 -1.03
C ILE A 444 16.26 4.99 0.20
N HIS A 445 16.78 5.19 1.42
CA HIS A 445 16.20 4.63 2.66
C HIS A 445 14.83 5.21 3.10
N GLN A 446 14.20 6.02 2.25
CA GLN A 446 12.88 6.60 2.42
C GLN A 446 12.13 6.47 1.09
N SER A 447 11.52 5.32 0.86
CA SER A 447 10.81 5.01 -0.40
C SER A 447 9.55 5.85 -0.63
N GLN A 448 9.08 6.53 0.43
CA GLN A 448 7.97 7.48 0.46
C GLN A 448 8.28 8.56 1.51
N LEU A 449 7.81 9.79 1.31
CA LEU A 449 7.97 10.89 2.26
C LEU A 449 6.63 11.51 2.62
N SER A 450 6.48 11.95 3.86
CA SER A 450 5.30 12.66 4.34
C SER A 450 5.70 13.93 5.08
N PHE A 451 5.10 15.06 4.71
CA PHE A 451 5.30 16.35 5.34
C PHE A 451 4.00 16.82 5.98
N ASN A 452 4.11 17.43 7.15
CA ASN A 452 2.99 18.06 7.85
C ASN A 452 3.28 19.56 7.95
N LEU A 453 2.43 20.38 7.34
CA LEU A 453 2.55 21.85 7.32
C LEU A 453 1.31 22.49 7.90
N GLY A 454 1.47 23.63 8.56
CA GLY A 454 0.36 24.45 9.03
C GLY A 454 0.72 25.92 9.08
N ASN A 455 -0.27 26.78 9.29
CA ASN A 455 -0.04 28.23 9.33
C ASN A 455 0.96 28.66 10.41
N GLN A 456 1.00 27.93 11.53
CA GLN A 456 1.95 28.18 12.64
C GLN A 456 3.16 27.23 12.60
N GLN A 457 3.17 26.28 11.67
CA GLN A 457 4.28 25.36 11.39
C GLN A 457 4.54 25.35 9.87
N PRO A 458 5.03 26.47 9.30
CA PRO A 458 5.11 26.62 7.85
C PRO A 458 6.26 25.84 7.23
N THR A 459 7.13 25.21 8.02
CA THR A 459 8.27 24.43 7.52
C THR A 459 8.31 23.07 8.18
N ASN A 460 8.52 22.03 7.38
CA ASN A 460 8.84 20.69 7.85
C ASN A 460 10.02 20.13 7.05
N SER A 461 10.91 19.42 7.74
CA SER A 461 12.16 18.90 7.18
C SER A 461 12.17 17.39 7.29
N GLN A 462 12.61 16.72 6.23
CA GLN A 462 12.77 15.27 6.18
C GLN A 462 14.18 14.93 5.68
N LEU A 463 14.72 13.80 6.13
CA LEU A 463 16.04 13.31 5.71
C LEU A 463 15.88 12.13 4.77
N ILE A 464 16.62 12.13 3.66
CA ILE A 464 16.79 10.95 2.82
C ILE A 464 18.23 10.47 2.83
N THR A 465 18.44 9.15 2.93
CA THR A 465 19.76 8.53 2.77
C THR A 465 19.87 7.86 1.41
N LEU A 466 20.87 8.25 0.63
CA LEU A 466 21.21 7.66 -0.66
C LEU A 466 22.47 6.80 -0.48
N GLU A 467 22.36 5.48 -0.64
CA GLU A 467 23.46 4.53 -0.50
C GLU A 467 23.76 3.85 -1.85
N SER A 468 25.00 3.97 -2.31
CA SER A 468 25.45 3.33 -3.55
C SER A 468 25.61 1.81 -3.36
N LEU A 469 25.01 1.04 -4.28
CA LEU A 469 25.13 -0.42 -4.33
C LEU A 469 26.24 -0.88 -5.28
N VAL A 470 26.84 0.06 -6.03
CA VAL A 470 27.86 -0.20 -7.05
C VAL A 470 29.26 0.14 -6.53
N SER A 471 30.27 -0.48 -7.14
CA SER A 471 31.68 -0.26 -6.75
C SER A 471 32.34 0.91 -7.50
N ASP A 472 31.85 1.28 -8.68
CA ASP A 472 32.37 2.44 -9.40
C ASP A 472 31.66 3.73 -8.97
N SER A 473 32.13 4.87 -9.48
CA SER A 473 31.58 6.19 -9.15
C SER A 473 30.15 6.36 -9.66
N LEU A 474 29.24 6.76 -8.79
CA LEU A 474 27.81 6.99 -9.04
C LEU A 474 27.50 8.48 -8.94
N GLU A 475 27.14 9.08 -10.07
CA GLU A 475 26.65 10.46 -10.11
C GLU A 475 25.14 10.45 -9.90
N ILE A 476 24.64 11.32 -9.03
CA ILE A 476 23.23 11.41 -8.67
C ILE A 476 22.76 12.86 -8.80
N SER A 477 21.59 13.06 -9.39
CA SER A 477 20.88 14.34 -9.36
C SER A 477 19.45 14.18 -8.85
N LEU A 478 19.02 15.10 -7.99
CA LEU A 478 17.68 15.20 -7.43
C LEU A 478 16.91 16.36 -8.07
N ASP A 479 15.63 16.11 -8.34
CA ASP A 479 14.66 17.07 -8.85
C ASP A 479 13.26 16.69 -8.35
N HIS A 480 12.23 17.49 -8.60
CA HIS A 480 10.85 17.16 -8.24
C HIS A 480 9.86 17.66 -9.28
N ASN A 481 8.69 17.03 -9.36
CA ASN A 481 7.63 17.44 -10.31
C ASN A 481 6.51 18.30 -9.66
N LEU A 482 6.75 18.89 -8.48
CA LEU A 482 5.82 19.77 -7.78
C LEU A 482 5.15 20.80 -8.72
N GLN A 483 3.81 20.84 -8.69
CA GLN A 483 3.01 21.82 -9.44
C GLN A 483 2.39 22.89 -8.55
N ASN A 484 2.16 22.57 -7.28
CA ASN A 484 1.55 23.48 -6.31
C ASN A 484 2.49 24.66 -6.01
N LYS A 485 1.94 25.87 -6.16
CA LYS A 485 2.67 27.15 -6.00
C LYS A 485 2.58 27.72 -4.60
N ASP A 486 1.88 27.05 -3.71
CA ASP A 486 1.74 27.44 -2.31
C ASP A 486 2.81 26.81 -1.42
N ILE A 487 3.62 25.88 -1.97
CA ILE A 487 4.78 25.32 -1.29
C ILE A 487 6.07 25.42 -2.12
N GLU A 488 7.20 25.30 -1.43
CA GLU A 488 8.54 25.21 -2.03
C GLU A 488 9.33 24.05 -1.39
N ILE A 489 9.98 23.25 -2.24
CA ILE A 489 10.89 22.18 -1.81
C ILE A 489 12.33 22.64 -2.00
N ILE A 490 13.11 22.59 -0.92
CA ILE A 490 14.52 22.99 -0.91
C ILE A 490 15.37 21.81 -0.46
N PHE A 491 16.36 21.47 -1.28
CA PHE A 491 17.41 20.52 -0.93
C PHE A 491 18.63 21.25 -0.37
N ASN A 492 19.25 20.70 0.68
CA ASN A 492 20.57 21.18 1.10
C ASN A 492 21.66 20.93 0.03
N SER A 493 21.47 19.93 -0.83
CA SER A 493 22.25 19.63 -2.02
C SER A 493 21.40 18.84 -3.02
N SER A 494 21.58 19.07 -4.33
CA SER A 494 20.81 18.39 -5.38
C SER A 494 21.65 17.53 -6.31
N THR A 495 22.98 17.59 -6.21
CA THR A 495 23.90 16.79 -7.03
C THR A 495 25.00 16.18 -6.20
N PHE A 496 25.31 14.90 -6.44
CA PHE A 496 26.24 14.13 -5.63
C PHE A 496 27.10 13.22 -6.50
N VAL A 497 28.27 12.86 -6.00
CA VAL A 497 29.10 11.80 -6.54
C VAL A 497 29.46 10.87 -5.39
N LEU A 498 28.98 9.64 -5.42
CA LEU A 498 29.32 8.60 -4.45
C LEU A 498 30.37 7.68 -5.07
N ASN A 499 31.48 7.43 -4.36
CA ASN A 499 32.54 6.56 -4.87
C ASN A 499 32.49 5.21 -4.15
N GLY A 500 32.24 4.15 -4.91
CA GLY A 500 32.02 2.83 -4.32
C GLY A 500 30.73 2.79 -3.51
N LYS A 501 30.71 2.01 -2.41
CA LYS A 501 29.55 1.84 -1.53
C LYS A 501 29.41 2.96 -0.48
N GLU A 502 29.64 4.20 -0.90
CA GLU A 502 29.43 5.37 -0.04
C GLU A 502 27.94 5.70 0.09
N SER A 503 27.59 6.45 1.14
CA SER A 503 26.25 6.97 1.36
C SER A 503 26.29 8.48 1.64
N VAL A 504 25.19 9.17 1.32
CA VAL A 504 24.98 10.59 1.65
C VAL A 504 23.59 10.80 2.25
N VAL A 505 23.50 11.70 3.23
CA VAL A 505 22.24 12.15 3.80
C VAL A 505 21.89 13.52 3.22
N VAL A 506 20.68 13.65 2.69
CA VAL A 506 20.14 14.86 2.08
C VAL A 506 18.96 15.34 2.91
N GLU A 507 18.94 16.62 3.23
CA GLU A 507 17.84 17.25 3.93
C GLU A 507 16.91 17.92 2.91
N LEU A 508 15.62 17.60 3.01
CA LEU A 508 14.54 18.14 2.19
C LEU A 508 13.66 19.00 3.08
N ASN A 509 13.59 20.29 2.79
CA ASN A 509 12.69 21.22 3.47
C ASN A 509 11.47 21.48 2.60
N ASN A 510 10.28 21.34 3.17
CA ASN A 510 9.03 21.75 2.56
C ASN A 510 8.50 22.99 3.28
N ASN A 511 8.33 24.08 2.53
CA ASN A 511 7.96 25.38 3.07
C ASN A 511 6.62 25.84 2.51
N LEU A 512 5.69 26.16 3.39
CA LEU A 512 4.43 26.83 3.09
C LEU A 512 4.67 28.31 2.79
N LEU A 513 4.37 28.73 1.57
CA LEU A 513 4.57 30.10 1.08
C LEU A 513 3.37 31.01 1.36
N LYS A 514 2.17 30.43 1.56
CA LYS A 514 0.93 31.18 1.82
C LYS A 514 0.11 30.50 2.91
N SER A 515 -0.54 31.31 3.73
CA SER A 515 -1.49 30.81 4.72
C SER A 515 -2.64 30.07 4.06
N ILE A 516 -3.03 28.94 4.64
CA ILE A 516 -4.16 28.12 4.22
C ILE A 516 -5.40 28.45 5.05
N GLN A 517 -6.58 28.26 4.47
CA GLN A 517 -7.86 28.49 5.15
C GLN A 517 -8.56 27.18 5.55
N GLU A 518 -8.27 26.11 4.82
CA GLU A 518 -8.85 24.79 5.02
C GLU A 518 -7.73 23.75 4.99
N SER A 519 -7.93 22.64 5.69
CA SER A 519 -6.98 21.52 5.66
C SER A 519 -7.13 20.76 4.35
N TYR A 520 -6.02 20.43 3.69
CA TYR A 520 -6.03 19.68 2.43
C TYR A 520 -4.78 18.82 2.30
N PHE A 521 -4.72 18.06 1.21
CA PHE A 521 -3.63 17.16 0.90
C PHE A 521 -3.12 17.43 -0.51
N ASP A 522 -1.81 17.36 -0.70
CA ASP A 522 -1.16 17.43 -2.01
C ASP A 522 -0.10 16.34 -2.14
N GLU A 523 0.12 15.88 -3.37
CA GLU A 523 1.10 14.84 -3.67
C GLU A 523 1.86 15.15 -4.94
N PHE A 524 3.18 14.94 -4.87
CA PHE A 524 4.08 15.00 -6.01
C PHE A 524 5.17 13.94 -5.84
N ARG A 525 6.17 13.93 -6.72
CA ARG A 525 7.25 12.95 -6.71
C ARG A 525 8.62 13.63 -6.74
N LEU A 526 9.51 13.13 -5.91
CA LEU A 526 10.95 13.30 -6.06
C LEU A 526 11.41 12.46 -7.26
N LEU A 527 12.29 13.03 -8.07
CA LEU A 527 12.89 12.43 -9.25
C LEU A 527 14.39 12.29 -9.02
N ILE A 528 14.90 11.06 -9.09
CA ILE A 528 16.31 10.76 -8.88
C ILE A 528 16.86 10.15 -10.17
N LYS A 529 17.93 10.75 -10.68
CA LYS A 529 18.62 10.28 -11.89
C LYS A 529 20.05 9.90 -11.56
N THR A 530 20.55 8.88 -12.27
CA THR A 530 21.93 8.43 -12.16
C THR A 530 22.60 8.35 -13.51
N ASN A 531 23.93 8.29 -13.53
CA ASN A 531 24.71 8.05 -14.75
C ASN A 531 24.75 6.57 -15.20
N TYR A 532 24.18 5.64 -14.42
CA TYR A 532 24.19 4.20 -14.71
C TYR A 532 23.03 3.73 -15.59
N SER A 533 21.91 4.45 -15.57
CA SER A 533 20.72 4.04 -16.31
C SER A 533 19.94 5.26 -16.78
N ASN A 534 19.18 5.08 -17.85
CA ASN A 534 18.17 6.07 -18.26
C ASN A 534 16.91 6.01 -17.37
N THR A 535 16.88 5.14 -16.36
CA THR A 535 15.77 5.04 -15.41
C THR A 535 15.77 6.28 -14.53
N VAL A 536 14.61 6.93 -14.44
CA VAL A 536 14.34 7.94 -13.43
C VAL A 536 13.65 7.23 -12.27
N PHE A 537 14.33 7.14 -11.13
CA PHE A 537 13.74 6.62 -9.90
C PHE A 537 12.80 7.67 -9.31
N THR A 538 11.70 7.24 -8.71
CA THR A 538 10.70 8.18 -8.16
C THR A 538 10.29 7.81 -6.75
N ILE A 539 10.10 8.82 -5.91
CA ILE A 539 9.61 8.66 -4.53
C ILE A 539 8.39 9.57 -4.37
N PRO A 540 7.21 9.04 -4.00
CA PRO A 540 6.07 9.88 -3.70
C PRO A 540 6.33 10.73 -2.46
N ILE A 541 5.96 12.01 -2.55
CA ILE A 541 5.97 12.98 -1.48
C ILE A 541 4.54 13.41 -1.23
N SER A 542 4.04 13.05 -0.05
CA SER A 542 2.74 13.46 0.48
C SER A 542 2.89 14.68 1.37
N THR A 543 2.08 15.71 1.17
CA THR A 543 2.05 16.89 2.04
C THR A 543 0.65 17.09 2.61
N TYR A 544 0.55 17.03 3.93
CA TYR A 544 -0.67 17.31 4.68
C TYR A 544 -0.64 18.75 5.18
N PHE A 545 -1.70 19.50 4.88
CA PHE A 545 -1.87 20.89 5.25
C PHE A 545 -2.93 20.99 6.33
N TYR A 546 -2.57 21.56 7.48
CA TYR A 546 -3.41 21.63 8.67
C TYR A 546 -3.72 23.08 9.07
N THR A 547 -4.99 23.35 9.34
CA THR A 547 -5.45 24.63 9.88
C THR A 547 -4.95 24.85 11.32
N ILE A 548 -4.83 23.77 12.08
CA ILE A 548 -4.26 23.77 13.42
C ILE A 548 -2.81 23.27 13.44
N SER A 549 -2.06 23.67 14.45
CA SER A 549 -0.69 23.18 14.67
C SER A 549 -0.49 22.88 16.16
N LEU A 550 0.45 21.99 16.48
CA LEU A 550 0.77 21.64 17.86
C LEU A 550 2.09 22.28 18.25
N ASP A 551 2.16 22.93 19.40
CA ASP A 551 3.40 23.39 20.01
C ASP A 551 3.59 22.68 21.36
N ILE A 552 4.80 22.19 21.62
CA ILE A 552 5.08 21.39 22.81
C ILE A 552 6.20 22.03 23.61
N GLU A 553 5.84 22.53 24.79
CA GLU A 553 6.77 23.14 25.73
C GLU A 553 7.20 22.11 26.79
N ASN A 554 8.50 21.94 26.97
CA ASN A 554 9.04 21.05 27.99
C ASN A 554 9.09 21.77 29.35
N ASN A 555 8.40 21.21 30.34
CA ASN A 555 8.53 21.55 31.75
C ASN A 555 9.25 20.40 32.47
N SER A 556 9.98 20.70 33.55
CA SER A 556 10.90 19.80 34.28
C SER A 556 10.48 18.32 34.45
N GLU A 557 9.19 18.00 34.46
CA GLU A 557 8.66 16.63 34.53
C GLU A 557 7.55 16.30 33.50
N SER A 558 7.18 17.23 32.61
CA SER A 558 5.96 17.11 31.79
C SER A 558 6.00 17.96 30.51
N HIS A 559 5.24 17.58 29.49
CA HIS A 559 5.19 18.25 28.20
C HIS A 559 3.83 18.92 28.02
N ILE A 560 3.81 20.26 27.98
CA ILE A 560 2.58 21.04 27.82
C ILE A 560 2.32 21.19 26.32
N VAL A 561 1.18 20.68 25.86
CA VAL A 561 0.78 20.78 24.45
C VAL A 561 -0.16 21.96 24.27
N ARG A 562 0.13 22.80 23.30
CA ARG A 562 -0.70 23.93 22.88
C ARG A 562 -1.22 23.68 21.48
N ILE A 563 -2.53 23.81 21.30
CA ILE A 563 -3.18 23.74 20.00
C ILE A 563 -3.28 25.17 19.47
N LEU A 564 -2.61 25.44 18.35
CA LEU A 564 -2.56 26.73 17.69
C LEU A 564 -3.47 26.74 16.46
N GLY A 565 -3.92 27.92 16.03
CA GLY A 565 -4.76 28.08 14.83
C GLY A 565 -6.27 28.02 15.09
N ILE A 566 -6.69 27.72 16.32
CA ILE A 566 -8.10 27.66 16.73
C ILE A 566 -8.31 28.43 18.04
N GLU A 567 -9.36 29.25 18.11
CA GLU A 567 -9.66 30.06 19.29
C GLU A 567 -10.47 29.32 20.35
N ASN A 568 -11.43 28.48 19.94
CA ASN A 568 -12.27 27.68 20.83
C ASN A 568 -12.59 26.33 20.16
N TYR A 569 -12.59 25.26 20.96
CA TYR A 569 -13.04 23.94 20.54
C TYR A 569 -13.85 23.25 21.65
N ASP A 570 -14.50 22.15 21.32
CA ASP A 570 -15.27 21.36 22.29
C ASP A 570 -14.35 20.32 22.94
N GLN A 571 -13.70 19.50 22.12
CA GLN A 571 -12.78 18.44 22.53
C GLN A 571 -11.57 18.34 21.61
N ALA A 572 -10.45 17.92 22.16
CA ALA A 572 -9.25 17.53 21.43
C ALA A 572 -8.89 16.09 21.78
N LEU A 573 -8.80 15.23 20.78
CA LEU A 573 -8.25 13.88 20.88
C LEU A 573 -6.80 13.92 20.40
N LEU A 574 -5.86 13.55 21.26
CA LEU A 574 -4.47 13.33 20.90
C LEU A 574 -4.19 11.84 20.77
N ARG A 575 -3.59 11.44 19.64
CA ARG A 575 -3.03 10.11 19.43
C ARG A 575 -1.51 10.22 19.38
N ILE A 576 -0.85 9.61 20.36
CA ILE A 576 0.58 9.73 20.63
C ILE A 576 1.22 8.39 20.32
N TYR A 577 2.14 8.37 19.37
CA TYR A 577 2.86 7.18 18.96
C TYR A 577 4.35 7.36 19.22
N ASN A 578 4.94 6.50 20.05
CA ASN A 578 6.38 6.44 20.25
C ASN A 578 6.99 5.56 19.15
N THR A 579 7.78 6.16 18.26
CA THR A 579 8.33 5.47 17.09
C THR A 579 9.49 4.52 17.45
N ASP A 580 10.10 4.66 18.63
CA ASP A 580 11.22 3.82 19.06
C ASP A 580 10.75 2.45 19.58
N ASN A 581 9.61 2.43 20.29
CA ASN A 581 9.09 1.23 20.96
C ASN A 581 7.69 0.79 20.50
N ALA A 582 7.09 1.53 19.57
CA ALA A 582 5.76 1.32 19.00
C ALA A 582 4.59 1.39 20.00
N GLU A 583 4.77 2.09 21.13
CA GLU A 583 3.69 2.39 22.06
C GLU A 583 2.73 3.43 21.50
N VAL A 584 1.43 3.16 21.66
CA VAL A 584 0.34 4.05 21.28
C VAL A 584 -0.40 4.45 22.54
N ASP A 585 -0.63 5.74 22.71
CA ASP A 585 -1.48 6.32 23.75
C ASP A 585 -2.51 7.26 23.12
N GLU A 586 -3.71 7.29 23.70
CA GLU A 586 -4.83 8.11 23.22
C GLU A 586 -5.46 8.85 24.40
N GLN A 587 -5.49 10.18 24.31
CA GLN A 587 -5.97 11.03 25.39
C GLN A 587 -6.93 12.08 24.84
N THR A 588 -8.05 12.33 25.55
CA THR A 588 -9.04 13.34 25.17
C THR A 588 -9.09 14.46 26.20
N PHE A 589 -9.13 15.69 25.73
CA PHE A 589 -9.10 16.91 26.54
C PHE A 589 -10.24 17.84 26.14
N SER A 590 -10.77 18.58 27.11
CA SER A 590 -11.70 19.69 26.86
C SER A 590 -10.92 21.00 26.65
N PHE A 591 -11.49 21.97 25.94
CA PHE A 591 -10.78 23.22 25.59
C PHE A 591 -10.14 24.01 26.74
N ASN A 592 -10.75 24.01 27.93
CA ASN A 592 -10.21 24.73 29.08
C ASN A 592 -9.24 23.90 29.93
N GLU A 593 -8.95 22.66 29.54
CA GLU A 593 -8.02 21.79 30.24
C GLU A 593 -6.60 22.00 29.72
N GLU A 594 -5.63 22.09 30.63
CA GLU A 594 -4.22 22.08 30.25
C GLU A 594 -3.86 20.68 29.75
N ILE A 595 -3.35 20.60 28.52
CA ILE A 595 -2.95 19.33 27.92
C ILE A 595 -1.54 19.00 28.38
N LEU A 596 -1.43 18.01 29.27
CA LEU A 596 -0.18 17.60 29.90
C LEU A 596 0.18 16.15 29.51
N LEU A 597 1.31 15.97 28.84
CA LEU A 597 1.83 14.66 28.45
C LEU A 597 3.09 14.27 29.24
N ASN A 598 3.16 13.00 29.64
CA ASN A 598 4.31 12.42 30.34
C ASN A 598 5.11 11.54 29.36
N LEU A 599 5.85 12.17 28.46
CA LEU A 599 6.63 11.48 27.44
C LEU A 599 8.00 11.08 28.00
N SER A 600 8.38 9.81 27.84
CA SER A 600 9.76 9.37 28.10
C SER A 600 10.70 9.83 26.97
N PRO A 601 12.03 9.81 27.16
CA PRO A 601 12.96 10.05 26.06
C PRO A 601 12.67 9.15 24.86
N GLY A 602 12.70 9.73 23.66
CA GLY A 602 12.41 9.06 22.41
C GLY A 602 11.78 9.97 21.36
N THR A 603 11.45 9.40 20.22
CA THR A 603 10.81 10.10 19.10
C THR A 603 9.31 9.79 19.05
N TYR A 604 8.50 10.83 18.83
CA TYR A 604 7.05 10.76 18.90
C TYR A 604 6.38 11.36 17.67
N TRP A 605 5.33 10.70 17.24
CA TRP A 605 4.33 11.24 16.32
C TRP A 605 3.05 11.51 17.09
N ILE A 606 2.62 12.77 17.10
CA ILE A 606 1.45 13.20 17.87
C ILE A 606 0.47 13.82 16.89
N ASN A 607 -0.66 13.13 16.68
CA ASN A 607 -1.80 13.65 15.92
C ASN A 607 -2.83 14.25 16.85
N ALA A 608 -3.49 15.33 16.40
CA ALA A 608 -4.62 15.95 17.06
C ALA A 608 -5.84 15.96 16.15
N ILE A 609 -6.98 15.56 16.69
CA ILE A 609 -8.30 15.76 16.10
C ILE A 609 -9.08 16.65 17.04
N VAL A 610 -9.49 17.82 16.55
CA VAL A 610 -10.14 18.86 17.36
C VAL A 610 -11.54 19.08 16.82
N SER A 611 -12.56 18.90 17.67
CA SER A 611 -13.95 19.15 17.29
C SER A 611 -14.35 20.60 17.63
N SER A 612 -14.91 21.34 16.68
CA SER A 612 -15.41 22.69 16.89
C SER A 612 -16.63 22.96 16.02
N ASN A 613 -17.75 23.37 16.62
CA ASN A 613 -18.99 23.76 15.92
C ASN A 613 -19.47 22.70 14.89
N ASP A 614 -19.54 21.44 15.33
CA ASP A 614 -19.90 20.28 14.50
C ASP A 614 -18.91 19.93 13.36
N ASN A 615 -17.75 20.59 13.29
CA ASN A 615 -16.66 20.29 12.36
C ASN A 615 -15.45 19.67 13.08
N PHE A 616 -14.57 19.04 12.31
CA PHE A 616 -13.29 18.50 12.79
C PHE A 616 -12.12 19.21 12.11
N GLU A 617 -11.14 19.60 12.92
CA GLU A 617 -9.86 20.12 12.48
C GLU A 617 -8.75 19.13 12.86
N PHE A 618 -7.71 19.05 12.03
CA PHE A 618 -6.64 18.06 12.16
C PHE A 618 -5.30 18.75 12.28
N GLY A 619 -4.41 18.19 13.09
CA GLY A 619 -3.03 18.66 13.23
C GLY A 619 -2.10 17.49 13.57
N GLY A 620 -0.80 17.69 13.36
CA GLY A 620 0.19 16.68 13.72
C GLY A 620 1.58 17.30 13.88
N ILE A 621 2.37 16.74 14.79
CA ILE A 621 3.78 17.10 15.00
C ILE A 621 4.64 15.86 15.23
N GLU A 622 5.85 15.88 14.69
CA GLU A 622 6.95 15.00 15.10
C GLU A 622 7.75 15.69 16.21
N TYR A 623 7.89 15.01 17.35
CA TYR A 623 8.50 15.58 18.56
C TYR A 623 9.55 14.64 19.15
N ILE A 624 10.72 15.19 19.48
CA ILE A 624 11.84 14.44 20.06
C ILE A 624 12.00 14.84 21.52
N VAL A 625 11.90 13.88 22.42
CA VAL A 625 12.19 14.05 23.85
C VAL A 625 13.62 13.62 24.10
N HIS A 626 14.48 14.57 24.49
CA HIS A 626 15.86 14.26 24.85
C HIS A 626 15.96 13.71 26.28
N PRO A 627 16.93 12.82 26.58
CA PRO A 627 17.21 12.40 27.95
C PRO A 627 17.58 13.60 28.84
N ASN A 628 16.97 13.71 30.03
CA ASN A 628 17.32 14.75 31.00
C ASN A 628 18.81 14.65 31.37
N SER A 629 19.61 15.59 30.88
CA SER A 629 20.95 15.81 31.41
C SER A 629 20.81 16.54 32.75
N ASN A 630 20.96 15.81 33.86
CA ASN A 630 21.17 16.46 35.15
C ASN A 630 22.50 17.22 35.11
N LEU A 631 22.44 18.51 34.79
CA LEU A 631 23.52 19.47 35.04
C LEU A 631 22.94 20.69 35.75
N SER A 632 23.10 20.65 37.06
CA SER A 632 23.03 21.80 37.95
C SER A 632 23.90 22.96 37.44
N THR A 633 23.28 24.14 37.36
CA THR A 633 23.87 25.48 37.44
C THR A 633 25.00 25.83 36.46
N LEU A 634 24.69 26.67 35.46
CA LEU A 634 25.40 27.94 35.28
C LEU A 634 24.62 28.87 34.34
N ASP A 635 24.31 30.04 34.89
CA ASP A 635 23.64 31.16 34.28
C ASP A 635 24.48 31.80 33.17
N SER A 636 23.79 32.32 32.16
CA SER A 636 24.20 33.38 31.21
C SER A 636 25.61 33.33 30.63
N ASN A 637 25.76 32.73 29.45
CA ASN A 637 26.37 33.36 28.27
C ASN A 637 26.17 32.44 27.06
N TYR A 638 25.68 33.02 25.95
CA TYR A 638 25.67 32.40 24.63
C TYR A 638 27.04 31.76 24.35
N ASP A 639 27.11 30.44 24.15
CA ASP A 639 28.32 29.85 23.57
C ASP A 639 28.06 28.62 22.70
N SER A 640 28.61 28.74 21.49
CA SER A 640 28.79 27.86 20.33
C SER A 640 29.37 26.46 20.59
N SER A 641 29.20 25.89 21.77
CA SER A 641 29.93 24.72 22.23
C SER A 641 29.30 23.36 21.87
N THR A 642 27.99 23.27 21.63
CA THR A 642 27.34 22.00 21.22
C THR A 642 27.76 21.55 19.81
N TRP A 643 27.97 22.49 18.90
CA TRP A 643 28.57 22.21 17.59
C TRP A 643 30.04 21.81 17.71
N ILE A 644 30.78 22.39 18.67
CA ILE A 644 32.19 22.04 18.90
C ILE A 644 32.32 20.62 19.46
N TYR A 645 31.43 20.14 20.34
CA TYR A 645 31.52 18.76 20.83
C TYR A 645 31.15 17.72 19.76
N VAL A 646 30.14 17.98 18.92
CA VAL A 646 29.80 17.10 17.79
C VAL A 646 30.93 17.10 16.75
N ILE A 647 31.50 18.27 16.43
CA ILE A 647 32.63 18.38 15.50
C ILE A 647 33.91 17.76 16.09
N ILE A 648 34.24 17.97 17.36
CA ILE A 648 35.40 17.33 18.01
C ILE A 648 35.22 15.82 18.05
N THR A 649 34.00 15.31 18.30
CA THR A 649 33.74 13.86 18.32
C THR A 649 33.89 13.27 16.92
N LEU A 650 33.33 13.92 15.89
CA LEU A 650 33.50 13.51 14.49
C LEU A 650 34.95 13.60 14.01
N VAL A 651 35.67 14.67 14.36
CA VAL A 651 37.10 14.83 14.03
C VAL A 651 37.96 13.82 14.78
N SER A 652 37.63 13.48 16.03
CA SER A 652 38.33 12.45 16.81
C SER A 652 38.09 11.05 16.24
N ILE A 653 36.87 10.75 15.80
CA ILE A 653 36.53 9.51 15.09
C ILE A 653 37.26 9.44 13.75
N MET A 654 37.33 10.54 12.99
CA MET A 654 38.09 10.58 11.74
C MET A 654 39.61 10.44 11.93
N ILE A 655 40.18 11.05 12.98
CA ILE A 655 41.60 10.88 13.33
C ILE A 655 41.88 9.43 13.78
N LEU A 656 40.96 8.81 14.54
CA LEU A 656 41.06 7.42 14.95
C LEU A 656 40.98 6.46 13.75
N ILE A 657 40.07 6.72 12.80
CA ILE A 657 39.96 5.98 11.52
C ILE A 657 41.22 6.17 10.66
N TYR A 658 41.79 7.37 10.62
CA TYR A 658 43.03 7.66 9.89
C TYR A 658 44.25 6.92 10.48
N TYR A 659 44.39 6.89 11.81
CA TYR A 659 45.51 6.20 12.47
C TYR A 659 45.35 4.67 12.49
N THR A 660 44.12 4.15 12.59
CA THR A 660 43.86 2.70 12.50
C THR A 660 44.15 2.18 11.09
N ARG A 661 43.78 2.92 10.03
CA ARG A 661 44.15 2.59 8.63
C ARG A 661 45.65 2.68 8.33
N LYS A 662 46.40 3.53 9.03
CA LYS A 662 47.86 3.63 8.87
C LYS A 662 48.65 2.58 9.66
N SER A 663 48.00 1.90 10.62
CA SER A 663 48.60 0.79 11.38
C SER A 663 48.39 -0.59 10.75
N SER A 664 47.58 -0.67 9.69
CA SER A 664 47.30 -1.90 8.93
C SER A 664 47.89 -1.91 7.51
N LEU A 665 48.85 -1.02 7.24
CA LEU A 665 49.75 -0.96 6.08
C LEU A 665 51.18 -0.89 6.61
#